data_AF-A0A425D9P4-F1
#
_entry.id   AF-A0A425D9P4-F1
#
_cell.length_a   1.000
_cell.length_b   1.000
_cell.length_c   1.000
_cell.angle_alpha   90.00
_cell.angle_beta   90.00
_cell.angle_gamma   90.00
#
_symmetry.space_group_name_H-M   'P 1'
#
loop_
_entity.id
_entity.type
_entity.pdbx_description
1 polymer ?
#
loop_
_entity_poly.entity_id
_entity_poly.type
_entity_poly.pdbx_seq_one_letter_code
_entity_poly.pdbx_strand_id
1 'polypeptide(L)'
;MTRLNLHDVASLGDTMMLWLMVPSITSIVVVAAFVIHHIRHHDGGKQVRQNAAADAASSHPSATAAHSDHGFGHGLTLRDVANPTATIDFNSRLPIPIDTSLFTGFAYVLLRRPDGDAHWDPHFEGKQRTMWVMVQGTFKRAPEGTVYVCGELPRPMTLTFWSKAFVSMIVTTIKSLLGGSLHFSFGDETELPHLSLPLYQSADTVIATPLDDVPPKLGTSAWREDPAARAERKRTPVGSECFRTDMVYSFQFHTMHVDLASWSLVNLPGVPNVRLTSLMGDMSLRLGVYEHVPDPVATDAMAHVTKHYCFSFDISSTLASPRPMSSATIPEDKLACHDAIEFEAWMWVETFDVTSERRPISYLFRILQEDGTPKTVHVSSAAVASVLASHPGLLTRARLDHYAAIDDQLVEINRLLHIVSTTPHASTAYDRLVDTLRPAASPSALLLPHGLPPKALGVNMWRWDLNVCMEGSGYRIVSDICLRQEYFVLTSASLLLYRTYASQPAVKVSVHDITDVVTRFVHDLHVVAVYTWTEVLYLHVADPMAWKMALLAVTDRNSKLLGLTRSNHKNLSTWSPFNIVTFDGLLVLNHRKIAALDDGGRNEDEAMPSSDVPTDAVAASAQCLHAAVVAATSRHHRAAFQRAVHALRQVDLATFTSHSDTKLVFLLNLYQALLVHTSLVLPFSTTNASMHQCAYEVGNSNQIKLSLAEIEHVLMRAAAPALKDVPYLDFVPDAVAYPSSYAVLALPTRDFRLSCALHVHRTTKCLVAYTVDSVHYQLSEVVRQFLGQHVQVTGRNVTLPVACQWFKPDFGDHILRKIMGLLSCDTVAKVQDLVDHPNGFSVHFRDTSPRRVPSHWTISSPSSLDHHQPSTLSSATA
;
A
#
# COMPACT_ATOMS: atom_id res chain seq x y z
N MET A 1 51.17 -14.49 -47.98
CA MET A 1 50.00 -14.59 -48.87
C MET A 1 48.84 -14.90 -47.95
N THR A 2 47.85 -14.05 -47.68
CA THR A 2 47.13 -13.11 -48.55
C THR A 2 46.55 -12.00 -47.66
N ARG A 3 46.44 -10.78 -48.20
CA ARG A 3 45.97 -9.56 -47.54
C ARG A 3 44.43 -9.47 -47.54
N LEU A 4 43.93 -8.77 -46.50
CA LEU A 4 42.71 -7.93 -46.42
C LEU A 4 41.33 -8.61 -46.47
N ASN A 5 40.55 -8.42 -45.40
CA ASN A 5 39.52 -7.36 -45.38
C ASN A 5 39.15 -6.95 -43.94
N LEU A 6 39.13 -5.64 -43.72
CA LEU A 6 39.04 -4.96 -42.42
C LEU A 6 37.63 -4.38 -42.22
N HIS A 7 36.59 -5.17 -42.53
CA HIS A 7 35.18 -4.74 -42.47
C HIS A 7 34.27 -5.59 -41.57
N ASP A 8 34.74 -6.71 -41.00
CA ASP A 8 33.90 -7.61 -40.18
C ASP A 8 34.21 -7.60 -38.68
N VAL A 9 35.00 -6.63 -38.19
CA VAL A 9 35.30 -6.51 -36.74
C VAL A 9 34.44 -5.44 -36.05
N ALA A 10 33.62 -4.69 -36.79
CA ALA A 10 32.70 -3.70 -36.22
C ALA A 10 31.32 -4.27 -35.82
N SER A 11 30.95 -5.48 -36.24
CA SER A 11 29.59 -6.03 -35.99
C SER A 11 29.50 -7.00 -34.81
N LEU A 12 30.62 -7.36 -34.17
CA LEU A 12 30.63 -8.20 -32.96
C LEU A 12 30.70 -7.39 -31.65
N GLY A 13 30.99 -6.08 -31.72
CA GLY A 13 30.97 -5.19 -30.56
C GLY A 13 29.56 -4.82 -30.10
N ASP A 14 28.63 -4.61 -31.04
CA ASP A 14 27.30 -4.09 -30.72
C ASP A 14 26.29 -5.16 -30.28
N THR A 15 26.51 -6.44 -30.62
CA THR A 15 25.66 -7.55 -30.14
C THR A 15 26.11 -8.09 -28.78
N MET A 16 27.38 -7.96 -28.40
CA MET A 16 27.85 -8.32 -27.04
C MET A 16 27.59 -7.22 -26.01
N MET A 17 27.54 -5.94 -26.41
CA MET A 17 27.24 -4.83 -25.50
C MET A 17 25.74 -4.76 -25.11
N LEU A 18 24.84 -5.27 -25.96
CA LEU A 18 23.41 -5.35 -25.66
C LEU A 18 23.07 -6.44 -24.62
N TRP A 19 23.95 -7.42 -24.41
CA TRP A 19 23.80 -8.49 -23.41
C TRP A 19 24.49 -8.20 -22.07
N LEU A 20 25.26 -7.11 -21.97
CA LEU A 20 25.96 -6.70 -20.74
C LEU A 20 25.35 -5.48 -20.04
N MET A 21 24.29 -4.87 -20.61
CA MET A 21 23.54 -3.74 -20.04
C MET A 21 22.13 -4.11 -19.56
N VAL A 22 21.89 -5.38 -19.25
CA VAL A 22 20.69 -5.82 -18.54
C VAL A 22 21.05 -6.52 -17.22
N PRO A 23 21.43 -5.77 -16.16
CA PRO A 23 21.37 -6.30 -14.80
C PRO A 23 20.48 -5.41 -13.91
N SER A 24 19.17 -5.40 -14.14
CA SER A 24 18.22 -4.95 -13.10
C SER A 24 16.77 -5.43 -13.31
N ILE A 25 16.31 -5.62 -14.55
CA ILE A 25 14.90 -6.00 -14.84
C ILE A 25 14.71 -7.52 -14.96
N THR A 26 15.71 -8.24 -15.47
CA THR A 26 15.70 -9.71 -15.49
C THR A 26 15.74 -10.32 -14.10
N SER A 27 16.35 -9.70 -13.10
CA SER A 27 16.41 -10.30 -11.75
C SER A 27 15.05 -10.30 -11.02
N ILE A 28 14.21 -9.28 -11.23
CA ILE A 28 12.87 -9.21 -10.63
C ILE A 28 11.88 -10.10 -11.38
N VAL A 29 11.97 -10.14 -12.72
CA VAL A 29 11.13 -11.00 -13.56
C VAL A 29 11.58 -12.46 -13.50
N VAL A 30 12.86 -12.76 -13.33
CA VAL A 30 13.38 -14.13 -13.13
C VAL A 30 13.07 -14.61 -11.72
N VAL A 31 13.04 -13.76 -10.69
CA VAL A 31 12.56 -14.15 -9.34
C VAL A 31 11.05 -14.40 -9.34
N ALA A 32 10.25 -13.53 -9.99
CA ALA A 32 8.82 -13.76 -10.17
C ALA A 32 8.53 -14.99 -11.06
N ALA A 33 9.32 -15.20 -12.11
CA ALA A 33 9.21 -16.36 -12.99
C ALA A 33 9.75 -17.64 -12.35
N PHE A 34 10.77 -17.61 -11.48
CA PHE A 34 11.22 -18.79 -10.72
C PHE A 34 10.19 -19.20 -9.68
N VAL A 35 9.58 -18.23 -8.99
CA VAL A 35 8.49 -18.49 -8.04
C VAL A 35 7.27 -19.07 -8.77
N ILE A 36 6.93 -18.56 -9.96
CA ILE A 36 5.80 -19.07 -10.77
C ILE A 36 6.14 -20.40 -11.48
N HIS A 37 7.41 -20.63 -11.86
CA HIS A 37 7.86 -21.88 -12.50
C HIS A 37 8.00 -23.03 -11.49
N HIS A 38 8.39 -22.75 -10.24
CA HIS A 38 8.45 -23.77 -9.18
C HIS A 38 7.06 -24.18 -8.66
N ILE A 39 6.08 -23.27 -8.73
CA ILE A 39 4.68 -23.58 -8.40
C ILE A 39 3.97 -24.37 -9.53
N ARG A 40 4.44 -24.28 -10.78
CA ARG A 40 3.81 -24.91 -11.96
C ARG A 40 4.26 -26.34 -12.28
N HIS A 41 5.26 -26.90 -11.60
CA HIS A 41 5.76 -28.26 -11.90
C HIS A 41 5.21 -29.40 -11.03
N HIS A 42 4.23 -29.15 -10.18
CA HIS A 42 3.38 -30.20 -9.61
C HIS A 42 1.95 -30.05 -10.13
N ASP A 43 1.74 -30.57 -11.34
CA ASP A 43 0.53 -31.25 -11.82
C ASP A 43 0.40 -31.09 -13.34
N GLY A 44 1.19 -31.91 -14.04
CA GLY A 44 0.96 -32.18 -15.45
C GLY A 44 -0.19 -33.17 -15.62
N GLY A 45 -1.28 -32.72 -16.25
CA GLY A 45 -2.39 -33.57 -16.68
C GLY A 45 -3.05 -32.99 -17.93
N LYS A 46 -2.68 -33.51 -19.10
CA LYS A 46 -3.17 -33.14 -20.44
C LYS A 46 -4.70 -33.25 -20.55
N GLN A 47 -5.36 -32.25 -21.16
CA GLN A 47 -6.60 -32.51 -21.89
C GLN A 47 -6.65 -31.79 -23.24
N VAL A 48 -7.25 -32.52 -24.17
CA VAL A 48 -7.15 -32.48 -25.62
C VAL A 48 -8.26 -31.61 -26.21
N ARG A 49 -7.93 -30.86 -27.27
CA ARG A 49 -8.87 -30.16 -28.17
C ARG A 49 -9.88 -31.12 -28.79
N GLN A 50 -11.15 -30.73 -28.82
CA GLN A 50 -12.07 -31.13 -29.89
C GLN A 50 -13.03 -29.99 -30.25
N ASN A 51 -13.06 -29.70 -31.55
CA ASN A 51 -13.98 -28.79 -32.23
C ASN A 51 -15.36 -29.44 -32.36
N ALA A 52 -16.42 -28.63 -32.40
CA ALA A 52 -17.54 -28.85 -33.31
C ALA A 52 -18.34 -27.55 -33.50
N ALA A 53 -18.32 -27.05 -34.73
CA ALA A 53 -19.30 -26.13 -35.28
C ALA A 53 -20.44 -26.94 -35.89
N ALA A 54 -21.69 -26.50 -35.71
CA ALA A 54 -22.83 -26.67 -36.62
C ALA A 54 -24.10 -26.21 -35.89
N ASP A 55 -24.66 -25.07 -36.27
CA ASP A 55 -25.92 -25.04 -37.03
C ASP A 55 -26.45 -23.61 -37.14
N ALA A 56 -26.35 -23.09 -38.36
CA ALA A 56 -27.07 -21.94 -38.83
C ALA A 56 -28.31 -22.43 -39.58
N ALA A 57 -29.49 -21.95 -39.21
CA ALA A 57 -30.65 -21.94 -40.10
C ALA A 57 -31.56 -20.75 -39.75
N SER A 58 -31.89 -20.01 -40.81
CA SER A 58 -32.52 -18.71 -40.92
C SER A 58 -34.04 -18.69 -40.71
N SER A 59 -34.56 -17.54 -40.26
CA SER A 59 -35.76 -16.92 -40.86
C SER A 59 -35.92 -15.45 -40.45
N HIS A 60 -35.82 -14.53 -41.41
CA HIS A 60 -36.36 -13.16 -41.31
C HIS A 60 -37.89 -13.17 -41.48
N PRO A 61 -38.62 -12.20 -40.90
CA PRO A 61 -39.14 -11.14 -41.78
C PRO A 61 -39.23 -9.73 -41.18
N SER A 62 -39.27 -8.79 -42.14
CA SER A 62 -39.96 -7.50 -42.18
C SER A 62 -39.57 -6.36 -41.24
N ALA A 63 -38.99 -5.34 -41.87
CA ALA A 63 -38.93 -3.97 -41.40
C ALA A 63 -40.30 -3.30 -41.43
N THR A 64 -40.70 -2.72 -40.30
CA THR A 64 -41.56 -1.54 -40.23
C THR A 64 -40.95 -0.61 -39.19
N ALA A 65 -40.50 0.55 -39.66
CA ALA A 65 -39.95 1.61 -38.84
C ALA A 65 -41.02 2.14 -37.88
N ALA A 66 -40.80 1.92 -36.59
CA ALA A 66 -41.37 2.71 -35.53
C ALA A 66 -40.19 3.44 -34.87
N HIS A 67 -40.25 4.76 -34.83
CA HIS A 67 -39.34 5.58 -34.02
C HIS A 67 -39.47 5.12 -32.57
N SER A 68 -38.46 4.42 -32.08
CA SER A 68 -38.36 4.00 -30.69
C SER A 68 -37.22 4.74 -30.02
N ASP A 69 -37.54 5.38 -28.89
CA ASP A 69 -36.58 5.90 -27.91
C ASP A 69 -35.56 4.81 -27.57
N HIS A 70 -34.39 4.85 -28.17
CA HIS A 70 -33.39 3.79 -28.03
C HIS A 70 -32.03 4.37 -27.71
N GLY A 71 -31.69 4.38 -26.41
CA GLY A 71 -30.28 4.35 -26.00
C GLY A 71 -29.58 3.14 -26.63
N PHE A 72 -28.29 3.27 -26.90
CA PHE A 72 -27.43 2.18 -27.37
C PHE A 72 -27.73 0.93 -26.51
N GLY A 73 -28.25 -0.14 -27.13
CA GLY A 73 -29.00 -1.27 -26.54
C GLY A 73 -28.35 -2.10 -25.41
N HIS A 74 -27.31 -1.56 -24.78
CA HIS A 74 -26.64 -2.04 -23.57
C HIS A 74 -26.86 -1.12 -22.37
N GLY A 75 -27.82 -0.19 -22.46
CA GLY A 75 -28.15 0.70 -21.36
C GLY A 75 -27.09 1.77 -21.10
N LEU A 76 -26.35 2.18 -22.13
CA LEU A 76 -25.36 3.27 -22.07
C LEU A 76 -25.96 4.58 -22.56
N THR A 77 -25.55 5.68 -21.96
CA THR A 77 -25.89 7.04 -22.41
C THR A 77 -24.63 7.87 -22.58
N LEU A 78 -24.50 8.57 -23.71
CA LEU A 78 -23.46 9.56 -23.97
C LEU A 78 -24.08 10.96 -23.94
N ARG A 79 -23.45 11.90 -23.25
CA ARG A 79 -23.89 13.30 -23.17
C ARG A 79 -22.71 14.23 -23.32
N ASP A 80 -22.93 15.39 -23.92
CA ASP A 80 -21.96 16.49 -23.89
C ASP A 80 -22.11 17.24 -22.55
N VAL A 81 -21.00 17.45 -21.84
CA VAL A 81 -21.01 18.18 -20.57
C VAL A 81 -21.38 19.65 -20.77
N ALA A 82 -21.01 20.23 -21.92
CA ALA A 82 -21.38 21.60 -22.26
C ALA A 82 -22.88 21.74 -22.58
N ASN A 83 -23.54 20.64 -22.95
CA ASN A 83 -24.97 20.60 -23.26
C ASN A 83 -25.64 19.31 -22.74
N PRO A 84 -25.86 19.19 -21.42
CA PRO A 84 -26.22 17.92 -20.77
C PRO A 84 -27.66 17.45 -21.03
N THR A 85 -28.48 18.27 -21.70
CA THR A 85 -29.88 17.96 -22.04
C THR A 85 -30.02 17.12 -23.30
N ALA A 86 -29.03 17.13 -24.20
CA ALA A 86 -29.02 16.33 -25.42
C ALA A 86 -28.30 15.00 -25.19
N THR A 87 -29.02 13.89 -25.32
CA THR A 87 -28.41 12.55 -25.40
C THR A 87 -27.82 12.36 -26.79
N ILE A 88 -26.59 11.87 -26.84
CA ILE A 88 -25.85 11.60 -28.06
C ILE A 88 -25.82 10.09 -28.28
N ASP A 89 -26.01 9.65 -29.52
CA ASP A 89 -25.88 8.24 -29.87
C ASP A 89 -24.41 7.84 -30.06
N PHE A 90 -24.00 6.78 -29.36
CA PHE A 90 -22.79 6.05 -29.74
C PHE A 90 -22.96 5.49 -31.15
N ASN A 91 -21.87 5.43 -31.91
CA ASN A 91 -21.91 4.97 -33.31
C ASN A 91 -22.87 5.79 -34.20
N SER A 92 -23.17 7.04 -33.82
CA SER A 92 -23.97 7.96 -34.64
C SER A 92 -23.43 8.01 -36.07
N ARG A 93 -24.34 8.13 -37.05
CA ARG A 93 -23.98 8.38 -38.46
C ARG A 93 -23.48 9.81 -38.67
N LEU A 94 -23.95 10.74 -37.85
CA LEU A 94 -23.55 12.15 -37.87
C LEU A 94 -22.48 12.40 -36.81
N PRO A 95 -21.44 13.19 -37.13
CA PRO A 95 -20.45 13.53 -36.13
C PRO A 95 -21.04 14.46 -35.07
N ILE A 96 -20.54 14.33 -33.85
CA ILE A 96 -20.90 15.13 -32.69
C ILE A 96 -20.25 16.52 -32.87
N PRO A 97 -21.02 17.61 -32.96
CA PRO A 97 -20.45 18.95 -33.03
C PRO A 97 -19.78 19.32 -31.71
N ILE A 98 -18.62 19.96 -31.79
CA ILE A 98 -17.89 20.52 -30.66
C ILE A 98 -17.79 22.03 -30.88
N ASP A 99 -18.25 22.80 -29.91
CA ASP A 99 -18.08 24.25 -29.91
C ASP A 99 -17.83 24.75 -28.49
N THR A 100 -16.56 24.97 -28.14
CA THR A 100 -16.13 25.49 -26.84
C THR A 100 -15.39 26.81 -27.02
N SER A 101 -14.98 27.46 -25.92
CA SER A 101 -14.16 28.67 -26.00
C SER A 101 -12.76 28.41 -26.60
N LEU A 102 -12.24 27.18 -26.48
CA LEU A 102 -10.89 26.81 -26.91
C LEU A 102 -10.87 26.11 -28.28
N PHE A 103 -11.91 25.35 -28.63
CA PHE A 103 -11.90 24.47 -29.80
C PHE A 103 -13.25 24.48 -30.54
N THR A 104 -13.23 24.32 -31.85
CA THR A 104 -14.42 24.08 -32.67
C THR A 104 -14.15 22.93 -33.64
N GLY A 105 -15.12 22.05 -33.81
CA GLY A 105 -14.95 20.88 -34.67
C GLY A 105 -16.02 19.82 -34.50
N PHE A 106 -15.62 18.58 -34.73
CA PHE A 106 -16.49 17.43 -34.79
C PHE A 106 -15.81 16.20 -34.20
N ALA A 107 -16.59 15.32 -33.57
CA ALA A 107 -16.09 14.06 -33.03
C ALA A 107 -16.97 12.85 -33.36
N TYR A 108 -16.37 11.68 -33.37
CA TYR A 108 -17.07 10.39 -33.29
C TYR A 108 -16.60 9.64 -32.06
N VAL A 109 -17.54 9.08 -31.32
CA VAL A 109 -17.28 8.10 -30.25
C VAL A 109 -17.84 6.76 -30.70
N LEU A 110 -16.94 5.89 -31.14
CA LEU A 110 -17.28 4.60 -31.74
C LEU A 110 -16.95 3.45 -30.77
N LEU A 111 -17.92 2.55 -30.59
CA LEU A 111 -17.82 1.34 -29.79
C LEU A 111 -17.93 0.11 -30.69
N ARG A 112 -17.13 -0.92 -30.40
CA ARG A 112 -17.31 -2.24 -31.00
C ARG A 112 -18.63 -2.84 -30.51
N ARG A 113 -19.54 -3.18 -31.43
CA ARG A 113 -20.84 -3.78 -31.10
C ARG A 113 -20.76 -5.32 -31.07
N PRO A 114 -21.29 -5.98 -30.03
CA PRO A 114 -21.45 -7.44 -30.02
C PRO A 114 -22.55 -7.94 -30.97
N ASP A 115 -23.58 -7.12 -31.21
CA ASP A 115 -24.75 -7.36 -32.07
C ASP A 115 -24.52 -6.98 -33.54
N GLY A 116 -23.43 -6.26 -33.81
CA GLY A 116 -22.97 -5.85 -35.13
C GLY A 116 -23.54 -4.51 -35.64
N ASP A 117 -22.70 -3.70 -36.27
CA ASP A 117 -23.02 -2.54 -37.10
C ASP A 117 -22.32 -2.66 -38.46
N ALA A 118 -23.07 -2.96 -39.51
CA ALA A 118 -22.54 -3.20 -40.86
C ALA A 118 -21.66 -2.07 -41.42
N HIS A 119 -21.80 -0.83 -40.93
CA HIS A 119 -21.01 0.31 -41.39
C HIS A 119 -19.77 0.56 -40.52
N TRP A 120 -19.87 0.42 -39.20
CA TRP A 120 -18.74 0.69 -38.30
C TRP A 120 -17.87 -0.53 -38.03
N ASP A 121 -18.43 -1.74 -38.03
CA ASP A 121 -17.73 -3.01 -37.75
C ASP A 121 -16.50 -3.27 -38.65
N PRO A 122 -16.53 -2.98 -39.96
CA PRO A 122 -15.35 -3.15 -40.81
C PRO A 122 -14.13 -2.36 -40.31
N HIS A 123 -14.33 -1.29 -39.55
CA HIS A 123 -13.23 -0.54 -38.96
C HIS A 123 -12.64 -1.18 -37.68
N PHE A 124 -13.35 -2.14 -37.07
CA PHE A 124 -12.93 -2.91 -35.90
C PHE A 124 -12.40 -4.31 -36.26
N GLU A 125 -12.75 -4.82 -37.45
CA GLU A 125 -12.32 -6.13 -37.95
C GLU A 125 -10.78 -6.27 -38.01
N GLY A 126 -10.28 -7.43 -37.56
CA GLY A 126 -8.84 -7.72 -37.48
C GLY A 126 -8.04 -6.88 -36.47
N LYS A 127 -8.68 -5.97 -35.74
CA LYS A 127 -8.05 -5.11 -34.72
C LYS A 127 -8.56 -5.50 -33.34
N GLN A 128 -7.83 -5.16 -32.27
CA GLN A 128 -8.22 -5.49 -30.89
C GLN A 128 -8.92 -4.34 -30.14
N ARG A 129 -9.09 -3.17 -30.76
CA ARG A 129 -9.73 -2.01 -30.14
C ARG A 129 -11.22 -2.24 -29.85
N THR A 130 -11.65 -1.89 -28.65
CA THR A 130 -13.04 -1.95 -28.18
C THR A 130 -13.73 -0.59 -28.25
N MET A 131 -12.94 0.47 -28.12
CA MET A 131 -13.38 1.86 -28.23
C MET A 131 -12.46 2.65 -29.16
N TRP A 132 -13.03 3.56 -29.94
CA TRP A 132 -12.31 4.44 -30.85
C TRP A 132 -12.97 5.82 -30.89
N VAL A 133 -12.20 6.85 -30.55
CA VAL A 133 -12.64 8.24 -30.66
C VAL A 133 -11.83 8.95 -31.74
N MET A 134 -12.53 9.70 -32.56
CA MET A 134 -11.96 10.52 -33.62
C MET A 134 -12.42 11.94 -33.42
N VAL A 135 -11.51 12.91 -33.52
CA VAL A 135 -11.81 14.33 -33.37
C VAL A 135 -11.13 15.08 -34.51
N GLN A 136 -11.85 16.01 -35.14
CA GLN A 136 -11.30 16.90 -36.14
C GLN A 136 -11.81 18.32 -35.92
N GLY A 137 -10.90 19.30 -35.88
CA GLY A 137 -11.27 20.69 -35.65
C GLY A 137 -10.08 21.64 -35.51
N THR A 138 -10.39 22.87 -35.14
CA THR A 138 -9.43 23.98 -35.07
C THR A 138 -9.45 24.61 -33.68
N PHE A 139 -8.27 24.94 -33.17
CA PHE A 139 -8.13 25.73 -31.96
C PHE A 139 -8.50 27.19 -32.24
N LYS A 140 -9.41 27.76 -31.43
CA LYS A 140 -9.84 29.16 -31.57
C LYS A 140 -8.76 30.15 -31.10
N ARG A 141 -7.92 29.72 -30.16
CA ARG A 141 -6.69 30.39 -29.73
C ARG A 141 -5.60 29.34 -29.53
N ALA A 142 -4.33 29.74 -29.64
CA ALA A 142 -3.23 28.87 -29.24
C ALA A 142 -3.36 28.54 -27.74
N PRO A 143 -3.21 27.26 -27.33
CA PRO A 143 -3.11 26.91 -25.93
C PRO A 143 -1.89 27.60 -25.28
N GLU A 144 -2.10 28.17 -24.11
CA GLU A 144 -1.10 28.74 -23.20
C GLU A 144 -0.41 27.65 -22.37
N GLY A 145 -1.08 26.51 -22.16
CA GLY A 145 -0.56 25.35 -21.42
C GLY A 145 -0.63 24.04 -22.21
N THR A 146 -0.28 22.94 -21.55
CA THR A 146 -0.31 21.61 -22.16
C THR A 146 -1.73 21.11 -22.34
N VAL A 147 -2.01 20.56 -23.52
CA VAL A 147 -3.29 19.93 -23.84
C VAL A 147 -3.23 18.45 -23.48
N TYR A 148 -4.13 18.01 -22.61
CA TYR A 148 -4.26 16.65 -22.12
C TYR A 148 -5.53 15.98 -22.66
N VAL A 149 -5.46 14.67 -22.91
CA VAL A 149 -6.62 13.78 -23.04
C VAL A 149 -6.82 13.02 -21.73
N CYS A 150 -8.06 12.86 -21.27
CA CYS A 150 -8.34 12.25 -19.97
C CYS A 150 -9.55 11.32 -19.95
N GLY A 151 -9.53 10.43 -18.95
CA GLY A 151 -10.71 9.87 -18.30
C GLY A 151 -10.82 10.46 -16.90
N GLU A 152 -11.93 11.12 -16.57
CA GLU A 152 -12.20 11.79 -15.29
C GLU A 152 -13.47 11.22 -14.65
N LEU A 153 -13.56 11.25 -13.32
CA LEU A 153 -14.74 10.89 -12.54
C LEU A 153 -15.34 12.13 -11.88
N PRO A 154 -16.69 12.20 -11.75
CA PRO A 154 -17.38 13.39 -11.25
C PRO A 154 -17.21 13.64 -9.74
N ARG A 155 -16.79 12.63 -8.98
CA ARG A 155 -16.61 12.69 -7.51
C ARG A 155 -15.44 11.80 -7.08
N PRO A 156 -14.76 12.11 -5.95
CA PRO A 156 -13.74 11.24 -5.36
C PRO A 156 -14.22 9.80 -5.17
N MET A 157 -13.39 8.82 -5.55
CA MET A 157 -13.73 7.41 -5.37
C MET A 157 -13.64 7.05 -3.88
N THR A 158 -14.70 6.47 -3.32
CA THR A 158 -14.72 5.91 -1.95
C THR A 158 -14.04 4.53 -1.93
N LEU A 159 -12.72 4.54 -2.12
CA LEU A 159 -11.93 3.30 -2.21
C LEU A 159 -11.46 2.82 -0.84
N THR A 160 -11.68 1.53 -0.57
CA THR A 160 -11.00 0.82 0.53
C THR A 160 -9.49 0.77 0.27
N PHE A 161 -8.68 0.49 1.29
CA PHE A 161 -7.21 0.39 1.15
C PHE A 161 -6.78 -0.59 0.05
N TRP A 162 -7.46 -1.75 -0.06
CA TRP A 162 -7.19 -2.75 -1.09
C TRP A 162 -7.58 -2.26 -2.48
N SER A 163 -8.71 -1.57 -2.59
CA SER A 163 -9.13 -0.94 -3.84
C SER A 163 -8.14 0.15 -4.28
N LYS A 164 -7.57 0.94 -3.34
CA LYS A 164 -6.52 1.93 -3.66
C LYS A 164 -5.22 1.29 -4.12
N ALA A 165 -4.77 0.21 -3.47
CA ALA A 165 -3.57 -0.53 -3.89
C ALA A 165 -3.77 -1.18 -5.28
N PHE A 166 -4.95 -1.76 -5.51
CA PHE A 166 -5.31 -2.36 -6.80
C PHE A 166 -5.40 -1.33 -7.92
N VAL A 167 -6.04 -0.18 -7.68
CA VAL A 167 -6.07 0.95 -8.63
C VAL A 167 -4.64 1.46 -8.88
N SER A 168 -3.79 1.55 -7.86
CA SER A 168 -2.39 1.95 -8.02
C SER A 168 -1.59 0.96 -8.87
N MET A 169 -1.84 -0.34 -8.74
CA MET A 169 -1.25 -1.38 -9.61
C MET A 169 -1.73 -1.22 -11.06
N ILE A 170 -3.03 -0.99 -11.28
CA ILE A 170 -3.59 -0.73 -12.61
C ILE A 170 -2.93 0.52 -13.22
N VAL A 171 -2.83 1.60 -12.46
CA VAL A 171 -2.18 2.85 -12.87
C VAL A 171 -0.70 2.64 -13.18
N THR A 172 0.03 1.88 -12.36
CA THR A 172 1.45 1.57 -12.61
C THR A 172 1.63 0.75 -13.88
N THR A 173 0.73 -0.21 -14.13
CA THR A 173 0.70 -1.00 -15.36
C THR A 173 0.43 -0.09 -16.57
N ILE A 174 -0.53 0.82 -16.46
CA ILE A 174 -0.84 1.79 -17.51
C ILE A 174 0.34 2.77 -17.73
N LYS A 175 0.99 3.25 -16.67
CA LYS A 175 2.21 4.09 -16.73
C LYS A 175 3.33 3.40 -17.51
N SER A 176 3.53 2.10 -17.24
CA SER A 176 4.53 1.28 -17.92
C SER A 176 4.19 1.05 -19.39
N LEU A 177 2.91 0.84 -19.73
CA LEU A 177 2.46 0.63 -21.12
C LEU A 177 2.52 1.91 -21.96
N LEU A 178 2.29 3.07 -21.34
CA LEU A 178 2.16 4.36 -22.02
C LEU A 178 3.42 5.24 -21.97
N GLY A 179 4.54 4.74 -21.45
CA GLY A 179 5.83 5.43 -21.54
C GLY A 179 6.08 6.54 -20.51
N GLY A 180 5.42 6.48 -19.34
CA GLY A 180 5.78 7.30 -18.17
C GLY A 180 5.18 8.70 -18.06
N SER A 181 4.61 9.28 -19.12
CA SER A 181 4.02 10.64 -19.13
C SER A 181 2.55 10.70 -18.69
N LEU A 182 2.10 9.74 -17.89
CA LEU A 182 0.72 9.65 -17.40
C LEU A 182 0.58 10.39 -16.06
N HIS A 183 -0.32 11.37 -16.02
CA HIS A 183 -0.78 11.95 -14.76
C HIS A 183 -2.00 11.19 -14.24
N PHE A 184 -2.03 10.95 -12.94
CA PHE A 184 -3.12 10.23 -12.29
C PHE A 184 -3.36 10.84 -10.92
N SER A 185 -4.63 11.15 -10.63
CA SER A 185 -5.08 11.64 -9.34
C SER A 185 -6.26 10.81 -8.85
N PHE A 186 -6.27 10.49 -7.55
CA PHE A 186 -7.42 9.90 -6.87
C PHE A 186 -8.51 10.94 -6.55
N GLY A 187 -8.23 12.21 -6.82
CA GLY A 187 -9.04 13.37 -6.47
C GLY A 187 -8.93 13.77 -5.00
N ASP A 188 -9.09 15.06 -4.74
CA ASP A 188 -9.17 15.67 -3.41
C ASP A 188 -10.25 16.78 -3.41
N GLU A 189 -10.20 17.72 -2.47
CA GLU A 189 -11.16 18.83 -2.40
C GLU A 189 -11.03 19.83 -3.58
N THR A 190 -9.89 19.81 -4.29
CA THR A 190 -9.52 20.77 -5.34
C THR A 190 -9.44 20.17 -6.74
N GLU A 191 -9.11 18.89 -6.86
CA GLU A 191 -8.91 18.19 -8.12
C GLU A 191 -9.80 16.94 -8.21
N LEU A 192 -10.48 16.75 -9.35
CA LEU A 192 -11.28 15.54 -9.58
C LEU A 192 -10.39 14.31 -9.87
N PRO A 193 -10.83 13.09 -9.51
CA PRO A 193 -10.10 11.88 -9.84
C PRO A 193 -10.03 11.72 -11.35
N HIS A 194 -8.83 11.53 -11.88
CA HIS A 194 -8.66 11.39 -13.31
C HIS A 194 -7.36 10.69 -13.67
N LEU A 195 -7.32 10.23 -14.91
CA LEU A 195 -6.15 9.73 -15.61
C LEU A 195 -5.98 10.59 -16.86
N SER A 196 -4.85 11.28 -16.99
CA SER A 196 -4.59 12.20 -18.10
C SER A 196 -3.22 11.95 -18.76
N LEU A 197 -3.19 12.22 -20.06
CA LEU A 197 -2.04 12.02 -20.94
C LEU A 197 -1.85 13.26 -21.81
N PRO A 198 -0.62 13.76 -22.02
CA PRO A 198 -0.36 14.81 -22.99
C PRO A 198 -0.86 14.39 -24.38
N LEU A 199 -1.84 15.12 -24.92
CA LEU A 199 -2.53 14.77 -26.16
C LEU A 199 -1.54 14.64 -27.31
N TYR A 200 -0.62 15.61 -27.42
CA TYR A 200 0.31 15.71 -28.54
C TYR A 200 1.21 14.47 -28.64
N GLN A 201 1.76 13.99 -27.54
CA GLN A 201 2.66 12.83 -27.50
C GLN A 201 1.89 11.51 -27.53
N SER A 202 0.69 11.47 -26.94
CA SER A 202 -0.01 10.22 -26.63
C SER A 202 -1.05 9.79 -27.66
N ALA A 203 -1.58 10.72 -28.48
CA ALA A 203 -2.55 10.37 -29.52
C ALA A 203 -1.97 9.35 -30.52
N ASP A 204 -2.81 8.39 -30.94
CA ASP A 204 -2.40 7.34 -31.87
C ASP A 204 -1.99 7.93 -33.22
N THR A 205 -2.68 8.97 -33.65
CA THR A 205 -2.44 9.69 -34.89
C THR A 205 -2.78 11.15 -34.68
N VAL A 206 -1.87 12.04 -35.11
CA VAL A 206 -2.08 13.48 -35.17
C VAL A 206 -1.77 13.94 -36.57
N ILE A 207 -2.71 14.60 -37.23
CA ILE A 207 -2.53 15.20 -38.55
C ILE A 207 -2.92 16.67 -38.44
N ALA A 208 -1.98 17.57 -38.71
CA ALA A 208 -2.23 19.00 -38.86
C ALA A 208 -2.33 19.33 -40.35
N THR A 209 -3.49 19.81 -40.78
CA THR A 209 -3.74 20.20 -42.18
C THR A 209 -3.95 21.71 -42.23
N PRO A 210 -3.24 22.49 -43.07
CA PRO A 210 -3.52 23.91 -43.25
C PRO A 210 -4.99 24.17 -43.57
N LEU A 211 -5.55 25.31 -43.16
CA LEU A 211 -6.96 25.65 -43.42
C LEU A 211 -7.32 25.67 -44.92
N ASP A 212 -6.34 25.94 -45.78
CA ASP A 212 -6.52 25.97 -47.24
C ASP A 212 -6.49 24.57 -47.89
N ASP A 213 -6.09 23.55 -47.14
CA ASP A 213 -6.00 22.16 -47.59
C ASP A 213 -7.20 21.34 -47.09
N VAL A 214 -7.47 20.22 -47.77
CA VAL A 214 -8.58 19.33 -47.40
C VAL A 214 -8.13 18.35 -46.31
N PRO A 215 -8.66 18.43 -45.07
CA PRO A 215 -8.32 17.50 -44.02
C PRO A 215 -8.83 16.08 -44.34
N PRO A 216 -8.23 15.03 -43.75
CA PRO A 216 -8.67 13.67 -44.00
C PRO A 216 -10.12 13.48 -43.55
N LYS A 217 -10.91 12.70 -44.29
CA LYS A 217 -12.34 12.53 -43.98
C LYS A 217 -12.54 11.92 -42.59
N LEU A 218 -13.26 12.63 -41.72
CA LEU A 218 -13.66 12.16 -40.39
C LEU A 218 -14.61 10.96 -40.50
N GLY A 219 -14.47 9.99 -39.58
CA GLY A 219 -15.24 8.74 -39.62
C GLY A 219 -14.69 7.68 -40.59
N THR A 220 -13.43 7.79 -41.04
CA THR A 220 -12.79 6.78 -41.89
C THR A 220 -11.52 6.25 -41.27
N SER A 221 -11.17 4.98 -41.50
CA SER A 221 -9.94 4.38 -40.96
C SER A 221 -8.66 4.71 -41.74
N ALA A 222 -8.73 5.60 -42.72
CA ALA A 222 -7.63 5.91 -43.64
C ALA A 222 -6.71 7.04 -43.15
N TRP A 223 -6.68 7.33 -41.85
CA TRP A 223 -5.79 8.33 -41.28
C TRP A 223 -4.38 7.75 -41.13
N ARG A 224 -3.40 8.34 -41.81
CA ARG A 224 -1.99 7.96 -41.74
C ARG A 224 -1.17 9.19 -41.42
N GLU A 225 -0.46 9.11 -40.31
CA GLU A 225 0.59 10.05 -39.96
C GLU A 225 1.91 9.51 -40.50
N ASP A 226 2.76 10.42 -41.00
CA ASP A 226 4.10 10.05 -41.43
C ASP A 226 4.90 9.46 -40.24
N PRO A 227 5.55 8.29 -40.39
CA PRO A 227 6.27 7.65 -39.29
C PRO A 227 7.38 8.50 -38.67
N ALA A 228 8.05 9.35 -39.46
CA ALA A 228 9.09 10.23 -38.94
C ALA A 228 8.48 11.39 -38.15
N ALA A 229 7.44 12.04 -38.67
CA ALA A 229 6.67 13.05 -37.94
C ALA A 229 6.09 12.50 -36.62
N ARG A 230 5.59 11.26 -36.64
CA ARG A 230 5.09 10.57 -35.44
C ARG A 230 6.20 10.34 -34.41
N ALA A 231 7.38 9.92 -34.85
CA ALA A 231 8.52 9.68 -33.96
C ALA A 231 9.05 10.99 -33.36
N GLU A 232 9.07 12.06 -34.15
CA GLU A 232 9.43 13.40 -33.70
C GLU A 232 8.44 13.92 -32.65
N ARG A 233 7.13 13.87 -32.95
CA ARG A 233 6.05 14.23 -32.03
C ARG A 233 6.14 13.52 -30.68
N LYS A 234 6.43 12.20 -30.70
CA LYS A 234 6.60 11.41 -29.47
C LYS A 234 7.85 11.78 -28.66
N ARG A 235 8.87 12.39 -29.30
CA ARG A 235 10.08 12.89 -28.64
C ARG A 235 9.97 14.34 -28.20
N THR A 236 8.98 15.09 -28.70
CA THR A 236 8.73 16.48 -28.30
C THR A 236 8.48 16.55 -26.79
N PRO A 237 9.30 17.30 -26.03
CA PRO A 237 9.10 17.50 -24.60
C PRO A 237 7.70 18.04 -24.29
N VAL A 238 7.07 17.52 -23.25
CA VAL A 238 5.75 18.00 -22.79
C VAL A 238 5.86 19.48 -22.39
N GLY A 239 4.92 20.29 -22.85
CA GLY A 239 4.91 21.75 -22.67
C GLY A 239 5.62 22.52 -23.80
N SER A 240 6.27 21.82 -24.74
CA SER A 240 6.89 22.46 -25.92
C SER A 240 6.11 22.23 -27.22
N GLU A 241 4.98 21.52 -27.14
CA GLU A 241 4.05 21.37 -28.26
C GLU A 241 3.51 22.71 -28.76
N CYS A 242 3.34 22.82 -30.09
CA CYS A 242 2.81 24.02 -30.72
C CYS A 242 1.52 23.68 -31.49
N PHE A 243 0.38 24.13 -30.96
CA PHE A 243 -0.89 24.09 -31.67
C PHE A 243 -1.18 25.46 -32.29
N ARG A 244 -0.95 25.56 -33.60
CA ARG A 244 -1.31 26.73 -34.42
C ARG A 244 -2.81 26.80 -34.68
N THR A 245 -3.35 28.01 -34.78
CA THR A 245 -4.78 28.27 -35.04
C THR A 245 -5.14 28.29 -36.53
N ASP A 246 -4.16 28.27 -37.43
CA ASP A 246 -4.34 28.22 -38.89
C ASP A 246 -4.31 26.79 -39.46
N MET A 247 -4.57 25.81 -38.60
CA MET A 247 -4.54 24.38 -38.91
C MET A 247 -5.85 23.71 -38.47
N VAL A 248 -6.29 22.72 -39.24
CA VAL A 248 -7.27 21.72 -38.83
C VAL A 248 -6.51 20.50 -38.31
N TYR A 249 -6.71 20.19 -37.02
CA TYR A 249 -6.14 19.00 -36.40
C TYR A 249 -7.09 17.83 -36.49
N SER A 250 -6.56 16.66 -36.82
CA SER A 250 -7.26 15.38 -36.77
C SER A 250 -6.57 14.47 -35.76
N PHE A 251 -7.25 14.18 -34.64
CA PHE A 251 -6.77 13.35 -33.55
C PHE A 251 -7.57 12.05 -33.48
N GLN A 252 -6.90 10.92 -33.29
CA GLN A 252 -7.61 9.69 -32.92
C GLN A 252 -6.94 9.00 -31.74
N PHE A 253 -7.78 8.39 -30.91
CA PHE A 253 -7.36 7.53 -29.81
C PHE A 253 -8.25 6.30 -29.78
N HIS A 254 -7.63 5.13 -29.67
CA HIS A 254 -8.33 3.86 -29.52
C HIS A 254 -7.73 3.06 -28.39
N THR A 255 -8.58 2.33 -27.68
CA THR A 255 -8.15 1.45 -26.61
C THR A 255 -8.72 0.06 -26.80
N MET A 256 -7.95 -0.94 -26.41
CA MET A 256 -8.40 -2.32 -26.22
C MET A 256 -8.62 -2.65 -24.74
N HIS A 257 -8.40 -1.68 -23.85
CA HIS A 257 -8.33 -1.88 -22.41
C HIS A 257 -9.59 -1.46 -21.65
N VAL A 258 -10.53 -0.80 -22.33
CA VAL A 258 -11.83 -0.39 -21.78
C VAL A 258 -12.92 -0.89 -22.73
N ASP A 259 -13.78 -1.76 -22.25
CA ASP A 259 -14.96 -2.20 -22.96
C ASP A 259 -16.20 -1.56 -22.32
N LEU A 260 -16.70 -0.50 -22.95
CA LEU A 260 -17.87 0.24 -22.46
C LEU A 260 -19.15 -0.56 -22.61
N ALA A 261 -19.24 -1.48 -23.58
CA ALA A 261 -20.43 -2.32 -23.76
C ALA A 261 -20.63 -3.29 -22.59
N SER A 262 -19.55 -3.86 -22.05
CA SER A 262 -19.56 -4.67 -20.83
C SER A 262 -19.25 -3.89 -19.55
N TRP A 263 -19.10 -2.57 -19.66
CA TRP A 263 -18.74 -1.66 -18.56
C TRP A 263 -17.55 -2.17 -17.73
N SER A 264 -16.47 -2.59 -18.39
CA SER A 264 -15.33 -3.27 -17.77
C SER A 264 -13.97 -2.84 -18.33
N LEU A 265 -12.93 -2.88 -17.49
CA LEU A 265 -11.52 -2.93 -17.91
C LEU A 265 -11.21 -4.33 -18.39
N VAL A 266 -10.62 -4.45 -19.58
CA VAL A 266 -10.33 -5.72 -20.23
C VAL A 266 -8.91 -5.73 -20.78
N ASN A 267 -8.35 -6.91 -21.07
CA ASN A 267 -7.07 -7.07 -21.78
C ASN A 267 -5.86 -6.34 -21.17
N LEU A 268 -5.86 -6.05 -19.85
CA LEU A 268 -4.70 -5.48 -19.18
C LEU A 268 -3.68 -6.59 -18.84
N PRO A 269 -2.40 -6.48 -19.24
CA PRO A 269 -1.40 -7.51 -18.95
C PRO A 269 -1.24 -7.74 -17.45
N GLY A 270 -1.44 -8.98 -17.00
CA GLY A 270 -1.29 -9.35 -15.58
C GLY A 270 -2.42 -8.89 -14.66
N VAL A 271 -3.48 -8.26 -15.20
CA VAL A 271 -4.66 -7.82 -14.43
C VAL A 271 -5.90 -8.55 -14.96
N PRO A 272 -6.73 -9.16 -14.09
CA PRO A 272 -7.99 -9.76 -14.54
C PRO A 272 -8.96 -8.70 -15.06
N ASN A 273 -9.97 -9.10 -15.83
CA ASN A 273 -11.02 -8.17 -16.26
C ASN A 273 -11.77 -7.63 -15.03
N VAL A 274 -11.93 -6.31 -14.93
CA VAL A 274 -12.52 -5.63 -13.77
C VAL A 274 -13.74 -4.86 -14.22
N ARG A 275 -14.90 -5.03 -13.55
CA ARG A 275 -16.06 -4.18 -13.85
C ARG A 275 -15.79 -2.74 -13.40
N LEU A 276 -16.08 -1.76 -14.24
CA LEU A 276 -15.91 -0.34 -13.91
C LEU A 276 -16.77 0.04 -12.70
N THR A 277 -17.96 -0.54 -12.51
CA THR A 277 -18.78 -0.34 -11.30
C THR A 277 -18.06 -0.71 -10.00
N SER A 278 -17.15 -1.69 -10.02
CA SER A 278 -16.35 -2.04 -8.85
C SER A 278 -15.32 -0.98 -8.48
N LEU A 279 -14.96 -0.10 -9.41
CA LEU A 279 -13.96 0.95 -9.22
C LEU A 279 -14.60 2.32 -8.99
N MET A 280 -15.64 2.65 -9.76
CA MET A 280 -16.27 3.96 -9.78
C MET A 280 -17.74 3.96 -9.33
N GLY A 281 -18.27 2.84 -8.83
CA GLY A 281 -19.64 2.77 -8.33
C GLY A 281 -20.69 3.10 -9.41
N ASP A 282 -21.59 4.03 -9.07
CA ASP A 282 -22.66 4.53 -9.93
C ASP A 282 -22.24 5.72 -10.81
N MET A 283 -20.98 6.14 -10.74
CA MET A 283 -20.50 7.34 -11.41
C MET A 283 -20.40 7.19 -12.93
N SER A 284 -20.54 8.32 -13.63
CA SER A 284 -20.23 8.43 -15.05
C SER A 284 -18.73 8.52 -15.29
N LEU A 285 -18.28 8.01 -16.44
CA LEU A 285 -16.93 8.21 -16.95
C LEU A 285 -16.92 9.41 -17.89
N ARG A 286 -16.18 10.46 -17.53
CA ARG A 286 -15.98 11.63 -18.39
C ARG A 286 -14.77 11.44 -19.28
N LEU A 287 -14.96 11.48 -20.58
CA LEU A 287 -13.86 11.52 -21.55
C LEU A 287 -13.70 12.93 -22.07
N GLY A 288 -12.50 13.49 -21.95
CA GLY A 288 -12.29 14.89 -22.32
C GLY A 288 -10.92 15.16 -22.88
N VAL A 289 -10.82 16.31 -23.54
CA VAL A 289 -9.56 16.96 -23.87
C VAL A 289 -9.60 18.34 -23.25
N TYR A 290 -8.58 18.70 -22.48
CA TYR A 290 -8.49 20.01 -21.84
C TYR A 290 -7.06 20.56 -21.88
N GLU A 291 -6.97 21.89 -21.88
CA GLU A 291 -5.74 22.62 -21.59
C GLU A 291 -5.59 22.78 -20.08
N HIS A 292 -4.38 22.53 -19.58
CA HIS A 292 -3.97 22.82 -18.22
C HIS A 292 -2.77 23.77 -18.23
N VAL A 293 -2.90 24.87 -17.49
CA VAL A 293 -1.85 25.87 -17.28
C VAL A 293 -1.36 25.73 -15.84
N PRO A 294 -0.10 25.32 -15.60
CA PRO A 294 0.45 25.22 -14.26
C PRO A 294 0.41 26.58 -13.56
N ASP A 295 -0.05 26.63 -12.31
CA ASP A 295 -0.02 27.86 -11.51
C ASP A 295 1.43 28.12 -11.03
N PRO A 296 2.05 29.26 -11.40
CA PRO A 296 3.43 29.57 -11.00
C PRO A 296 3.60 29.85 -9.49
N VAL A 297 2.52 30.03 -8.73
CA VAL A 297 2.53 30.35 -7.29
C VAL A 297 2.15 29.14 -6.42
N ALA A 298 1.48 28.14 -7.00
CA ALA A 298 1.07 26.94 -6.27
C ALA A 298 2.27 26.03 -5.96
N THR A 299 2.36 25.57 -4.71
CA THR A 299 3.43 24.66 -4.23
C THR A 299 3.36 23.25 -4.81
N ASP A 300 2.28 22.90 -5.51
CA ASP A 300 2.10 21.62 -6.19
C ASP A 300 1.92 21.83 -7.70
N ALA A 301 3.05 22.03 -8.39
CA ALA A 301 3.10 22.30 -9.83
C ALA A 301 2.61 21.12 -10.71
N MET A 302 2.17 20.01 -10.10
CA MET A 302 1.72 18.80 -10.79
C MET A 302 0.19 18.62 -10.77
N ALA A 303 -0.56 19.35 -9.95
CA ALA A 303 -2.02 19.18 -9.84
C ALA A 303 -2.76 19.90 -11.00
N HIS A 304 -3.62 19.16 -11.72
CA HIS A 304 -4.45 19.65 -12.82
C HIS A 304 -5.71 20.38 -12.32
N VAL A 305 -5.52 21.41 -11.48
CA VAL A 305 -6.63 22.17 -10.88
C VAL A 305 -7.35 23.05 -11.93
N THR A 306 -6.60 23.63 -12.87
CA THR A 306 -7.16 24.44 -13.97
C THR A 306 -7.42 23.55 -15.20
N LYS A 307 -8.69 23.44 -15.63
CA LYS A 307 -9.08 22.67 -16.82
C LYS A 307 -9.93 23.51 -17.77
N HIS A 308 -9.38 23.88 -18.91
CA HIS A 308 -10.13 24.52 -20.00
C HIS A 308 -10.41 23.48 -21.10
N TYR A 309 -11.62 22.95 -21.13
CA TYR A 309 -12.00 21.84 -22.02
C TYR A 309 -12.11 22.27 -23.49
N CYS A 310 -11.42 21.53 -24.38
CA CYS A 310 -11.72 21.52 -25.81
C CYS A 310 -13.06 20.84 -26.07
N PHE A 311 -13.30 19.71 -25.39
CA PHE A 311 -14.59 19.00 -25.31
C PHE A 311 -14.58 18.04 -24.11
N SER A 312 -15.76 17.66 -23.64
CA SER A 312 -15.93 16.62 -22.63
C SER A 312 -17.26 15.89 -22.80
N PHE A 313 -17.20 14.56 -22.74
CA PHE A 313 -18.32 13.66 -22.95
C PHE A 313 -18.52 12.78 -21.72
N ASP A 314 -19.69 12.85 -21.10
CA ASP A 314 -20.07 11.99 -19.98
C ASP A 314 -20.74 10.72 -20.49
N ILE A 315 -20.18 9.58 -20.07
CA ILE A 315 -20.72 8.26 -20.36
C ILE A 315 -21.27 7.68 -19.07
N SER A 316 -22.55 7.31 -19.08
CA SER A 316 -23.20 6.63 -17.95
C SER A 316 -23.74 5.27 -18.39
N SER A 317 -23.80 4.34 -17.45
CA SER A 317 -24.41 3.03 -17.66
C SER A 317 -25.57 2.80 -16.69
N THR A 318 -26.70 2.34 -17.20
CA THR A 318 -27.83 1.85 -16.38
C THR A 318 -27.47 0.58 -15.60
N LEU A 319 -26.38 -0.11 -15.97
CA LEU A 319 -25.78 -1.17 -15.14
C LEU A 319 -25.11 -0.61 -13.88
N ALA A 320 -24.84 0.71 -13.83
CA ALA A 320 -24.21 1.40 -12.71
C ALA A 320 -25.23 2.09 -11.79
N SER A 321 -26.45 2.40 -12.26
CA SER A 321 -27.50 3.02 -11.44
C SER A 321 -28.39 1.97 -10.78
N PRO A 322 -28.63 2.03 -9.46
CA PRO A 322 -29.85 1.47 -8.88
C PRO A 322 -31.04 2.15 -9.58
N ARG A 323 -32.10 1.40 -9.88
CA ARG A 323 -33.32 1.95 -10.50
C ARG A 323 -33.80 3.16 -9.68
N PRO A 324 -34.00 4.35 -10.28
CA PRO A 324 -34.57 5.47 -9.54
C PRO A 324 -35.99 5.12 -9.11
N MET A 325 -36.27 5.24 -7.81
CA MET A 325 -37.64 5.39 -7.33
C MET A 325 -38.20 6.64 -8.02
N SER A 326 -39.14 6.43 -8.95
CA SER A 326 -39.90 7.51 -9.55
C SER A 326 -40.52 8.33 -8.43
N SER A 327 -40.12 9.61 -8.35
CA SER A 327 -40.85 10.66 -7.65
C SER A 327 -42.24 10.76 -8.26
N ALA A 328 -43.16 9.93 -7.76
CA ALA A 328 -44.57 10.20 -7.85
C ALA A 328 -44.91 11.06 -6.63
N THR A 329 -45.34 12.29 -6.90
CA THR A 329 -45.99 13.19 -5.97
C THR A 329 -46.96 12.39 -5.10
N ILE A 330 -46.75 12.39 -3.79
CA ILE A 330 -47.59 11.72 -2.80
C ILE A 330 -48.94 12.46 -2.76
N PRO A 331 -50.08 11.84 -3.13
CA PRO A 331 -51.35 12.22 -2.55
C PRO A 331 -51.39 11.58 -1.16
N GLU A 332 -51.63 12.40 -0.14
CA GLU A 332 -51.93 11.93 1.21
C GLU A 332 -53.04 10.88 1.15
N ASP A 333 -52.69 9.61 1.39
CA ASP A 333 -53.62 8.66 1.97
C ASP A 333 -52.89 7.54 2.71
N LYS A 334 -53.28 7.38 3.96
CA LYS A 334 -52.73 6.41 4.92
C LYS A 334 -52.97 4.98 4.44
N LEU A 335 -51.91 4.20 4.26
CA LEU A 335 -51.92 2.76 4.54
C LEU A 335 -50.52 2.28 4.92
N ALA A 336 -50.42 1.60 6.07
CA ALA A 336 -49.18 1.18 6.71
C ALA A 336 -48.26 0.31 5.83
N CYS A 337 -46.95 0.56 5.88
CA CYS A 337 -45.93 -0.42 5.49
C CYS A 337 -44.84 -0.44 6.57
N HIS A 338 -44.88 -1.47 7.41
CA HIS A 338 -43.87 -1.83 8.40
C HIS A 338 -42.79 -2.73 7.76
N ASP A 339 -41.54 -2.53 8.21
CA ASP A 339 -40.43 -3.49 8.40
C ASP A 339 -39.76 -4.20 7.19
N ALA A 340 -38.77 -3.55 6.56
CA ALA A 340 -37.73 -4.25 5.78
C ALA A 340 -36.57 -4.65 6.72
N ILE A 341 -36.16 -5.93 6.70
CA ILE A 341 -35.04 -6.43 7.51
C ILE A 341 -33.71 -5.83 7.02
N GLU A 342 -32.97 -5.16 7.89
CA GLU A 342 -31.66 -4.59 7.60
C GLU A 342 -30.55 -5.55 8.06
N PHE A 343 -29.69 -5.97 7.14
CA PHE A 343 -28.63 -6.94 7.39
C PHE A 343 -27.43 -6.78 6.48
N GLU A 344 -26.29 -7.35 6.89
CA GLU A 344 -25.04 -7.41 6.12
C GLU A 344 -24.28 -8.71 6.44
N ALA A 345 -23.95 -9.52 5.44
CA ALA A 345 -22.98 -10.61 5.59
C ALA A 345 -21.57 -10.01 5.64
N TRP A 346 -20.92 -10.10 6.79
CA TRP A 346 -19.62 -9.44 7.02
C TRP A 346 -18.46 -10.43 7.09
N MET A 347 -18.72 -11.73 7.31
CA MET A 347 -17.69 -12.77 7.21
C MET A 347 -18.22 -14.07 6.62
N TRP A 348 -17.32 -14.82 5.99
CA TRP A 348 -17.48 -16.26 5.79
C TRP A 348 -16.67 -17.04 6.83
N VAL A 349 -17.19 -18.21 7.20
CA VAL A 349 -16.65 -19.08 8.25
C VAL A 349 -16.25 -20.42 7.66
N GLU A 350 -14.97 -20.77 7.83
CA GLU A 350 -14.39 -22.08 7.50
C GLU A 350 -14.47 -22.99 8.72
N THR A 351 -15.27 -24.06 8.67
CA THR A 351 -15.30 -25.12 9.67
C THR A 351 -14.72 -26.42 9.10
N PHE A 352 -14.50 -27.42 9.96
CA PHE A 352 -14.10 -28.75 9.54
C PHE A 352 -15.14 -29.78 9.97
N ASP A 353 -15.56 -30.61 9.02
CA ASP A 353 -16.43 -31.74 9.26
C ASP A 353 -15.64 -33.03 9.10
N VAL A 354 -15.45 -33.74 10.23
CA VAL A 354 -14.73 -35.03 10.28
C VAL A 354 -15.47 -36.11 9.49
N THR A 355 -16.79 -36.09 9.47
CA THR A 355 -17.59 -37.17 8.85
C THR A 355 -17.45 -37.17 7.34
N SER A 356 -17.41 -35.99 6.74
CA SER A 356 -17.23 -35.82 5.30
C SER A 356 -15.78 -35.52 4.90
N GLU A 357 -14.88 -35.36 5.87
CA GLU A 357 -13.49 -34.90 5.73
C GLU A 357 -13.36 -33.64 4.87
N ARG A 358 -14.35 -32.74 4.97
CA ARG A 358 -14.44 -31.53 4.16
C ARG A 358 -14.47 -30.29 5.04
N ARG A 359 -14.22 -29.15 4.40
CA ARG A 359 -14.28 -27.84 5.04
C ARG A 359 -15.49 -27.07 4.54
N PRO A 360 -16.67 -27.23 5.17
CA PRO A 360 -17.84 -26.48 4.75
C PRO A 360 -17.67 -24.98 5.02
N ILE A 361 -18.34 -24.19 4.18
CA ILE A 361 -18.43 -22.73 4.32
C ILE A 361 -19.78 -22.37 4.94
N SER A 362 -19.77 -21.37 5.80
CA SER A 362 -20.96 -20.70 6.33
C SER A 362 -20.69 -19.20 6.41
N TYR A 363 -21.67 -18.42 6.86
CA TYR A 363 -21.66 -16.97 6.80
C TYR A 363 -22.09 -16.38 8.15
N LEU A 364 -21.52 -15.23 8.50
CA LEU A 364 -21.97 -14.41 9.62
C LEU A 364 -22.67 -13.18 9.06
N PHE A 365 -23.91 -12.99 9.47
CA PHE A 365 -24.75 -11.84 9.12
C PHE A 365 -24.91 -10.95 10.33
N ARG A 366 -24.63 -9.66 10.19
CA ARG A 366 -25.02 -8.61 11.14
C ARG A 366 -26.43 -8.16 10.78
N ILE A 367 -27.32 -8.08 11.76
CA ILE A 367 -28.73 -7.71 11.56
C ILE A 367 -29.09 -6.63 12.56
N LEU A 368 -29.71 -5.55 12.09
CA LEU A 368 -30.23 -4.51 12.98
C LEU A 368 -31.54 -4.99 13.61
N GLN A 369 -31.56 -5.07 14.95
CA GLN A 369 -32.77 -5.39 15.71
C GLN A 369 -33.71 -4.17 15.75
N GLU A 370 -34.98 -4.38 16.11
CA GLU A 370 -35.98 -3.30 16.25
C GLU A 370 -35.57 -2.21 17.25
N ASP A 371 -34.72 -2.54 18.24
CA ASP A 371 -34.16 -1.60 19.21
C ASP A 371 -32.93 -0.84 18.70
N GLY A 372 -32.54 -1.04 17.44
CA GLY A 372 -31.38 -0.45 16.80
C GLY A 372 -30.05 -1.12 17.17
N THR A 373 -30.05 -2.24 17.91
CA THR A 373 -28.82 -2.95 18.25
C THR A 373 -28.43 -3.95 17.14
N PRO A 374 -27.16 -4.01 16.72
CA PRO A 374 -26.71 -5.02 15.76
C PRO A 374 -26.52 -6.38 16.46
N LYS A 375 -26.97 -7.46 15.82
CA LYS A 375 -26.80 -8.84 16.29
C LYS A 375 -26.29 -9.73 15.17
N THR A 376 -25.29 -10.56 15.45
CA THR A 376 -24.74 -11.52 14.50
C THR A 376 -25.50 -12.84 14.55
N VAL A 377 -25.75 -13.37 13.36
CA VAL A 377 -26.39 -14.66 13.12
C VAL A 377 -25.49 -15.51 12.23
N HIS A 378 -25.32 -16.77 12.63
CA HIS A 378 -24.60 -17.78 11.85
C HIS A 378 -25.54 -18.48 10.88
N VAL A 379 -25.20 -18.45 9.60
CA VAL A 379 -26.03 -18.97 8.51
C VAL A 379 -25.23 -19.95 7.65
N SER A 380 -25.75 -21.15 7.44
CA SER A 380 -25.10 -22.15 6.58
C SER A 380 -25.21 -21.79 5.09
N SER A 381 -24.24 -22.23 4.27
CA SER A 381 -24.33 -22.07 2.81
C SER A 381 -25.59 -22.72 2.21
N ALA A 382 -26.10 -23.79 2.82
CA ALA A 382 -27.33 -24.46 2.38
C ALA A 382 -28.57 -23.58 2.64
N ALA A 383 -28.62 -22.87 3.77
CA ALA A 383 -29.68 -21.93 4.07
C ALA A 383 -29.67 -20.75 3.09
N VAL A 384 -28.49 -20.16 2.81
CA VAL A 384 -28.34 -19.11 1.78
C VAL A 384 -28.80 -19.62 0.41
N ALA A 385 -28.36 -20.81 -0.01
CA ALA A 385 -28.78 -21.40 -1.27
C ALA A 385 -30.30 -21.64 -1.35
N SER A 386 -30.94 -21.98 -0.23
CA SER A 386 -32.39 -22.18 -0.16
C SER A 386 -33.18 -20.88 -0.37
N VAL A 387 -32.66 -19.75 0.11
CA VAL A 387 -33.24 -18.42 -0.12
C VAL A 387 -33.08 -18.02 -1.59
N LEU A 388 -31.91 -18.27 -2.17
CA LEU A 388 -31.57 -17.92 -3.55
C LEU A 388 -32.07 -18.93 -4.61
N ALA A 389 -33.02 -19.80 -4.24
CA ALA A 389 -33.63 -20.82 -5.10
C ALA A 389 -32.61 -21.73 -5.82
N SER A 390 -31.57 -22.18 -5.10
CA SER A 390 -30.49 -23.05 -5.61
C SER A 390 -29.68 -22.41 -6.74
N HIS A 391 -29.15 -21.20 -6.51
CA HIS A 391 -28.15 -20.59 -7.39
C HIS A 391 -27.02 -21.60 -7.69
N PRO A 392 -26.81 -22.04 -8.94
CA PRO A 392 -26.00 -23.22 -9.27
C PRO A 392 -24.47 -23.03 -9.12
N GLY A 393 -24.02 -21.95 -8.48
CA GLY A 393 -22.61 -21.55 -8.41
C GLY A 393 -22.03 -21.32 -7.01
N LEU A 394 -22.82 -21.47 -5.93
CA LEU A 394 -22.31 -21.24 -4.57
C LEU A 394 -21.23 -22.27 -4.20
N LEU A 395 -20.02 -21.79 -3.98
CA LEU A 395 -18.95 -22.54 -3.34
C LEU A 395 -19.38 -22.85 -1.91
N THR A 396 -19.57 -24.13 -1.61
CA THR A 396 -19.97 -24.63 -0.28
C THR A 396 -18.79 -25.17 0.52
N ARG A 397 -17.58 -25.17 -0.07
CA ARG A 397 -16.39 -25.78 0.52
C ARG A 397 -15.16 -24.91 0.34
N ALA A 398 -14.43 -24.74 1.43
CA ALA A 398 -13.20 -23.96 1.47
C ALA A 398 -12.03 -24.78 0.93
N ARG A 399 -11.35 -24.25 -0.09
CA ARG A 399 -10.06 -24.72 -0.59
C ARG A 399 -9.17 -23.52 -0.86
N LEU A 400 -7.85 -23.69 -0.71
CA LEU A 400 -6.90 -22.59 -0.78
C LEU A 400 -6.97 -21.82 -2.11
N ASP A 401 -7.13 -22.55 -3.21
CA ASP A 401 -7.32 -22.04 -4.58
C ASP A 401 -8.65 -21.30 -4.79
N HIS A 402 -9.63 -21.52 -3.90
CA HIS A 402 -10.95 -20.90 -3.97
C HIS A 402 -11.12 -19.72 -3.00
N TYR A 403 -10.17 -19.41 -2.13
CA TYR A 403 -10.36 -18.36 -1.11
C TYR A 403 -10.75 -17.01 -1.72
N ALA A 404 -10.06 -16.55 -2.77
CA ALA A 404 -10.42 -15.31 -3.45
C ALA A 404 -11.84 -15.36 -4.06
N ALA A 405 -12.24 -16.50 -4.63
CA ALA A 405 -13.60 -16.65 -5.16
C ALA A 405 -14.67 -16.71 -4.05
N ILE A 406 -14.33 -17.17 -2.85
CA ILE A 406 -15.22 -17.17 -1.69
C ILE A 406 -15.38 -15.75 -1.13
N ASP A 407 -14.31 -14.96 -1.15
CA ASP A 407 -14.35 -13.53 -0.79
C ASP A 407 -15.30 -12.78 -1.75
N ASP A 408 -15.15 -12.96 -3.06
CA ASP A 408 -16.06 -12.39 -4.07
C ASP A 408 -17.51 -12.88 -3.90
N GLN A 409 -17.68 -14.16 -3.53
CA GLN A 409 -18.98 -14.76 -3.29
C GLN A 409 -19.70 -14.14 -2.08
N LEU A 410 -19.00 -13.72 -1.03
CA LEU A 410 -19.61 -13.02 0.11
C LEU A 410 -20.28 -11.71 -0.35
N VAL A 411 -19.58 -10.94 -1.19
CA VAL A 411 -20.10 -9.68 -1.77
C VAL A 411 -21.32 -9.94 -2.65
N GLU A 412 -21.25 -10.98 -3.49
CA GLU A 412 -22.38 -11.35 -4.37
C GLU A 412 -23.58 -11.88 -3.57
N ILE A 413 -23.36 -12.64 -2.50
CA ILE A 413 -24.44 -13.08 -1.58
C ILE A 413 -25.15 -11.87 -0.99
N ASN A 414 -24.42 -10.88 -0.47
CA ASN A 414 -25.02 -9.64 0.03
C ASN A 414 -25.89 -8.98 -1.03
N ARG A 415 -25.34 -8.78 -2.23
CA ARG A 415 -26.06 -8.16 -3.35
C ARG A 415 -27.36 -8.92 -3.68
N LEU A 416 -27.30 -10.24 -3.80
CA LEU A 416 -28.45 -11.07 -4.15
C LEU A 416 -29.51 -11.12 -3.05
N LEU A 417 -29.11 -11.21 -1.79
CA LEU A 417 -30.07 -11.24 -0.68
C LEU A 417 -30.76 -9.89 -0.47
N HIS A 418 -30.09 -8.75 -0.73
CA HIS A 418 -30.75 -7.43 -0.74
C HIS A 418 -31.77 -7.27 -1.87
N ILE A 419 -31.58 -7.96 -3.00
CA ILE A 419 -32.62 -8.01 -4.06
C ILE A 419 -33.84 -8.80 -3.55
N VAL A 420 -33.62 -9.90 -2.81
CA VAL A 420 -34.71 -10.67 -2.20
C VAL A 420 -35.44 -9.85 -1.13
N SER A 421 -34.72 -9.07 -0.31
CA SER A 421 -35.32 -8.25 0.75
C SER A 421 -36.19 -7.09 0.22
N THR A 422 -35.99 -6.67 -1.03
CA THR A 422 -36.75 -5.59 -1.71
C THR A 422 -37.87 -6.13 -2.61
N THR A 423 -38.00 -7.44 -2.76
CA THR A 423 -39.10 -8.10 -3.48
C THR A 423 -40.38 -8.05 -2.61
N PRO A 424 -41.60 -7.92 -3.18
CA PRO A 424 -42.84 -7.77 -2.40
C PRO A 424 -42.97 -8.77 -1.23
N HIS A 425 -43.43 -8.24 -0.07
CA HIS A 425 -43.52 -8.86 1.27
C HIS A 425 -44.42 -10.11 1.40
N ALA A 426 -44.57 -10.90 0.34
CA ALA A 426 -45.30 -12.18 0.33
C ALA A 426 -44.64 -13.21 -0.60
N SER A 427 -43.37 -13.03 -0.98
CA SER A 427 -42.64 -14.03 -1.74
C SER A 427 -42.08 -15.11 -0.82
N THR A 428 -42.18 -16.36 -1.24
CA THR A 428 -41.59 -17.50 -0.48
C THR A 428 -40.07 -17.38 -0.28
N ALA A 429 -39.37 -16.55 -1.07
CA ALA A 429 -37.96 -16.26 -0.90
C ALA A 429 -37.71 -15.24 0.23
N TYR A 430 -38.57 -14.22 0.35
CA TYR A 430 -38.54 -13.25 1.44
C TYR A 430 -38.82 -13.92 2.79
N ASP A 431 -39.86 -14.76 2.88
CA ASP A 431 -40.19 -15.48 4.12
C ASP A 431 -39.01 -16.36 4.58
N ARG A 432 -38.38 -17.07 3.63
CA ARG A 432 -37.17 -17.86 3.89
C ARG A 432 -35.98 -17.01 4.32
N LEU A 433 -35.81 -15.82 3.76
CA LEU A 433 -34.76 -14.89 4.16
C LEU A 433 -34.95 -14.45 5.61
N VAL A 434 -36.16 -13.98 5.97
CA VAL A 434 -36.50 -13.55 7.33
C VAL A 434 -36.34 -14.71 8.32
N ASP A 435 -36.79 -15.91 7.97
CA ASP A 435 -36.61 -17.09 8.81
C ASP A 435 -35.15 -17.48 8.99
N THR A 436 -34.34 -17.40 7.93
CA THR A 436 -32.91 -17.73 7.95
C THR A 436 -32.10 -16.75 8.78
N LEU A 437 -32.48 -15.47 8.73
CA LEU A 437 -31.81 -14.39 9.46
C LEU A 437 -32.38 -14.18 10.86
N ARG A 438 -33.44 -14.89 11.26
CA ARG A 438 -34.02 -14.73 12.59
C ARG A 438 -32.98 -15.10 13.67
N PRO A 439 -32.62 -14.19 14.59
CA PRO A 439 -31.70 -14.51 15.66
C PRO A 439 -32.27 -15.61 16.57
N ALA A 440 -31.40 -16.45 17.12
CA ALA A 440 -31.82 -17.47 18.08
C ALA A 440 -32.52 -16.82 19.29
N ALA A 441 -33.68 -17.38 19.67
CA ALA A 441 -34.50 -16.90 20.77
C ALA A 441 -33.90 -17.19 22.16
N SER A 442 -32.93 -18.12 22.24
CA SER A 442 -32.26 -18.46 23.50
C SER A 442 -30.94 -17.70 23.64
N PRO A 443 -30.74 -16.91 24.72
CA PRO A 443 -29.47 -16.24 24.99
C PRO A 443 -28.32 -17.22 25.35
N SER A 444 -28.62 -18.51 25.54
CA SER A 444 -27.63 -19.55 25.84
C SER A 444 -27.16 -20.33 24.60
N ALA A 445 -27.72 -20.06 23.42
CA ALA A 445 -27.26 -20.68 22.18
C ALA A 445 -25.91 -20.08 21.78
N LEU A 446 -24.86 -20.90 21.74
CA LEU A 446 -23.55 -20.48 21.24
C LEU A 446 -23.67 -20.10 19.76
N LEU A 447 -23.18 -18.90 19.39
CA LEU A 447 -23.17 -18.42 18.00
C LEU A 447 -22.42 -19.39 17.08
N LEU A 448 -21.30 -19.93 17.56
CA LEU A 448 -20.48 -20.90 16.86
C LEU A 448 -20.12 -22.07 17.79
N PRO A 449 -19.96 -23.30 17.27
CA PRO A 449 -19.54 -24.45 18.08
C PRO A 449 -18.14 -24.25 18.68
N HIS A 450 -18.01 -24.45 20.00
CA HIS A 450 -16.75 -24.44 20.75
C HIS A 450 -16.59 -25.71 21.59
N GLY A 451 -15.44 -25.83 22.28
CA GLY A 451 -15.15 -26.96 23.17
C GLY A 451 -14.99 -28.32 22.48
N LEU A 452 -14.83 -28.33 21.16
CA LEU A 452 -14.66 -29.56 20.39
C LEU A 452 -13.30 -30.22 20.71
N PRO A 453 -13.25 -31.55 20.90
CA PRO A 453 -11.99 -32.24 21.11
C PRO A 453 -11.12 -32.15 19.84
N PRO A 454 -9.78 -32.26 19.95
CA PRO A 454 -8.88 -32.10 18.80
C PRO A 454 -9.17 -33.11 17.68
N LYS A 455 -9.59 -34.33 18.02
CA LYS A 455 -10.04 -35.35 17.06
C LYS A 455 -11.28 -34.93 16.27
N ALA A 456 -12.20 -34.19 16.89
CA ALA A 456 -13.38 -33.64 16.21
C ALA A 456 -13.00 -32.51 15.21
N LEU A 457 -11.75 -32.05 15.26
CA LEU A 457 -11.14 -31.17 14.27
C LEU A 457 -10.05 -31.88 13.47
N GLY A 458 -10.02 -33.22 13.43
CA GLY A 458 -8.98 -33.95 12.69
C GLY A 458 -7.53 -33.63 13.12
N VAL A 459 -7.32 -33.08 14.32
CA VAL A 459 -5.98 -32.75 14.84
C VAL A 459 -5.46 -33.92 15.67
N ASN A 460 -4.32 -34.46 15.26
CA ASN A 460 -3.60 -35.51 16.01
C ASN A 460 -2.37 -34.91 16.66
N MET A 461 -2.40 -34.75 17.99
CA MET A 461 -1.30 -34.18 18.76
C MET A 461 -0.62 -35.24 19.63
N TRP A 462 0.71 -35.33 19.53
CA TRP A 462 1.53 -36.11 20.44
C TRP A 462 1.90 -35.24 21.65
N ARG A 463 1.45 -35.63 22.85
CA ARG A 463 1.45 -34.77 24.05
C ARG A 463 2.72 -34.77 24.90
N TRP A 464 3.68 -35.66 24.63
CA TRP A 464 4.72 -36.01 25.60
C TRP A 464 5.69 -34.87 25.97
N ASP A 465 5.77 -33.79 25.18
CA ASP A 465 6.76 -32.71 25.38
C ASP A 465 6.19 -31.27 25.47
N LEU A 466 4.87 -31.07 25.39
CA LEU A 466 4.33 -29.73 25.11
C LEU A 466 4.04 -28.85 26.35
N ASN A 467 4.07 -29.36 27.58
CA ASN A 467 3.74 -28.61 28.81
C ASN A 467 2.52 -27.68 28.64
N VAL A 468 1.37 -28.28 28.29
CA VAL A 468 0.14 -27.56 27.94
C VAL A 468 -0.44 -26.86 29.18
N CYS A 469 -0.65 -25.56 29.09
CA CYS A 469 -1.28 -24.72 30.11
C CYS A 469 -2.78 -24.54 29.87
N MET A 470 -3.21 -24.45 28.60
CA MET A 470 -4.61 -24.33 28.21
C MET A 470 -4.78 -24.83 26.78
N GLU A 471 -5.89 -25.50 26.46
CA GLU A 471 -6.22 -25.92 25.10
C GLU A 471 -7.72 -25.81 24.84
N GLY A 472 -8.11 -25.68 23.58
CA GLY A 472 -9.52 -25.63 23.19
C GLY A 472 -9.72 -25.31 21.71
N SER A 473 -10.87 -25.68 21.17
CA SER A 473 -11.27 -25.26 19.83
C SER A 473 -11.78 -23.82 19.84
N GLY A 474 -11.45 -23.07 18.81
CA GLY A 474 -11.99 -21.73 18.59
C GLY A 474 -11.89 -21.33 17.14
N TYR A 475 -12.05 -20.04 16.92
CA TYR A 475 -11.97 -19.45 15.60
C TYR A 475 -10.99 -18.30 15.60
N ARG A 476 -10.12 -18.25 14.60
CA ARG A 476 -9.23 -17.12 14.39
C ARG A 476 -9.77 -16.26 13.27
N ILE A 477 -9.78 -14.95 13.47
CA ILE A 477 -10.03 -14.00 12.38
C ILE A 477 -8.77 -14.00 11.50
N VAL A 478 -8.91 -14.46 10.26
CA VAL A 478 -7.80 -14.64 9.31
C VAL A 478 -7.72 -13.50 8.31
N SER A 479 -8.80 -12.77 8.09
CA SER A 479 -8.89 -11.50 7.37
C SER A 479 -10.10 -10.71 7.90
N ASP A 480 -10.33 -9.51 7.39
CA ASP A 480 -11.55 -8.72 7.63
C ASP A 480 -12.86 -9.47 7.33
N ILE A 481 -12.81 -10.46 6.42
CA ILE A 481 -13.99 -11.20 5.94
C ILE A 481 -13.94 -12.72 6.17
N CYS A 482 -12.88 -13.25 6.78
CA CYS A 482 -12.70 -14.70 6.98
C CYS A 482 -12.47 -15.08 8.44
N LEU A 483 -13.32 -15.98 8.94
CA LEU A 483 -13.19 -16.60 10.25
C LEU A 483 -12.87 -18.10 10.09
N ARG A 484 -11.78 -18.59 10.69
CA ARG A 484 -11.34 -19.98 10.51
C ARG A 484 -11.35 -20.76 11.82
N GLN A 485 -11.97 -21.94 11.80
CA GLN A 485 -11.95 -22.89 12.91
C GLN A 485 -10.58 -23.57 13.04
N GLU A 486 -9.99 -23.50 14.24
CA GLU A 486 -8.67 -24.02 14.55
C GLU A 486 -8.66 -24.60 15.99
N TYR A 487 -7.65 -25.44 16.28
CA TYR A 487 -7.42 -25.95 17.63
C TYR A 487 -6.26 -25.19 18.28
N PHE A 488 -6.52 -24.55 19.41
CA PHE A 488 -5.58 -23.69 20.10
C PHE A 488 -4.93 -24.43 21.27
N VAL A 489 -3.62 -24.30 21.39
CA VAL A 489 -2.83 -24.90 22.46
C VAL A 489 -1.85 -23.86 23.00
N LEU A 490 -2.10 -23.40 24.21
CA LEU A 490 -1.17 -22.59 24.99
C LEU A 490 -0.27 -23.51 25.79
N THR A 491 1.01 -23.46 25.49
CA THR A 491 2.08 -24.12 26.24
C THR A 491 2.78 -23.12 27.14
N SER A 492 3.69 -23.57 28.01
CA SER A 492 4.53 -22.63 28.77
C SER A 492 5.38 -21.72 27.87
N ALA A 493 5.73 -22.12 26.64
CA ALA A 493 6.66 -21.37 25.79
C ALA A 493 6.01 -20.70 24.58
N SER A 494 4.85 -21.17 24.13
CA SER A 494 4.24 -20.73 22.87
C SER A 494 2.72 -20.94 22.85
N LEU A 495 2.03 -20.05 22.15
CA LEU A 495 0.67 -20.23 21.67
C LEU A 495 0.72 -20.87 20.28
N LEU A 496 0.10 -22.04 20.12
CA LEU A 496 0.12 -22.87 18.92
C LEU A 496 -1.31 -23.01 18.37
N LEU A 497 -1.50 -22.75 17.08
CA LEU A 497 -2.79 -22.87 16.42
C LEU A 497 -2.69 -23.95 15.35
N TYR A 498 -3.43 -25.04 15.52
CA TYR A 498 -3.42 -26.17 14.63
C TYR A 498 -4.60 -26.12 13.68
N ARG A 499 -4.31 -26.33 12.39
CA ARG A 499 -5.32 -26.63 11.38
C ARG A 499 -5.56 -28.14 11.33
N THR A 500 -6.73 -28.54 10.85
CA THR A 500 -7.11 -29.96 10.77
C THR A 500 -6.14 -30.76 9.90
N TYR A 501 -5.80 -31.97 10.36
CA TYR A 501 -4.81 -32.89 9.79
C TYR A 501 -3.37 -32.37 9.68
N ALA A 502 -3.02 -31.28 10.39
CA ALA A 502 -1.64 -30.80 10.45
C ALA A 502 -0.88 -31.42 11.63
N SER A 503 0.31 -31.96 11.37
CA SER A 503 1.26 -32.39 12.41
C SER A 503 2.08 -31.23 12.98
N GLN A 504 2.00 -30.05 12.36
CA GLN A 504 2.64 -28.81 12.78
C GLN A 504 1.61 -27.69 12.93
N PRO A 505 1.83 -26.74 13.86
CA PRO A 505 0.94 -25.60 14.01
C PRO A 505 1.00 -24.70 12.77
N ALA A 506 -0.15 -24.22 12.32
CA ALA A 506 -0.26 -23.24 11.24
C ALA A 506 0.23 -21.85 11.67
N VAL A 507 0.04 -21.52 12.95
CA VAL A 507 0.58 -20.30 13.58
C VAL A 507 1.25 -20.69 14.89
N LYS A 508 2.46 -20.16 15.13
CA LYS A 508 3.20 -20.31 16.38
C LYS A 508 3.66 -18.95 16.87
N VAL A 509 3.17 -18.55 18.03
CA VAL A 509 3.59 -17.31 18.71
C VAL A 509 4.34 -17.64 19.98
N SER A 510 5.56 -17.13 20.10
CA SER A 510 6.34 -17.22 21.34
C SER A 510 5.69 -16.36 22.43
N VAL A 511 5.60 -16.86 23.65
CA VAL A 511 5.11 -16.06 24.81
C VAL A 511 6.03 -14.87 25.11
N HIS A 512 7.28 -14.89 24.64
CA HIS A 512 8.21 -13.78 24.72
C HIS A 512 7.92 -12.67 23.70
N ASP A 513 7.20 -12.99 22.62
CA ASP A 513 6.84 -12.03 21.58
C ASP A 513 5.48 -11.36 21.85
N ILE A 514 4.69 -11.88 22.78
CA ILE A 514 3.39 -11.32 23.19
C ILE A 514 3.61 -10.03 23.97
N THR A 515 3.21 -8.90 23.40
CA THR A 515 3.38 -7.58 24.04
C THR A 515 2.23 -7.26 24.96
N ASP A 516 1.00 -7.62 24.58
CA ASP A 516 -0.21 -7.37 25.36
C ASP A 516 -1.34 -8.36 25.02
N VAL A 517 -2.31 -8.52 25.91
CA VAL A 517 -3.48 -9.39 25.72
C VAL A 517 -4.73 -8.72 26.29
N VAL A 518 -5.70 -8.46 25.41
CA VAL A 518 -6.96 -7.83 25.77
C VAL A 518 -8.15 -8.61 25.22
N THR A 519 -9.34 -8.30 25.72
CA THR A 519 -10.61 -8.84 25.24
C THR A 519 -11.41 -7.71 24.62
N ARG A 520 -12.03 -7.94 23.46
CA ARG A 520 -12.80 -6.91 22.75
C ARG A 520 -13.97 -7.54 22.02
N PHE A 521 -14.92 -6.71 21.63
CA PHE A 521 -15.97 -7.11 20.72
C PHE A 521 -15.63 -6.62 19.32
N VAL A 522 -15.66 -7.53 18.34
CA VAL A 522 -15.67 -7.20 16.91
C VAL A 522 -17.11 -7.39 16.46
N HIS A 523 -17.83 -6.27 16.28
CA HIS A 523 -19.30 -6.26 16.32
C HIS A 523 -19.81 -6.83 17.66
N ASP A 524 -20.46 -7.98 17.65
CA ASP A 524 -20.91 -8.73 18.83
C ASP A 524 -20.06 -10.01 19.09
N LEU A 525 -19.03 -10.24 18.27
CA LEU A 525 -18.11 -11.35 18.44
C LEU A 525 -17.09 -11.02 19.54
N HIS A 526 -17.23 -11.65 20.70
CA HIS A 526 -16.27 -11.50 21.79
C HIS A 526 -14.97 -12.26 21.47
N VAL A 527 -13.87 -11.51 21.32
CA VAL A 527 -12.55 -12.04 20.93
C VAL A 527 -11.47 -11.71 21.95
N VAL A 528 -10.46 -12.58 22.02
CA VAL A 528 -9.18 -12.29 22.66
C VAL A 528 -8.24 -11.73 21.59
N ALA A 529 -7.78 -10.49 21.79
CA ALA A 529 -6.75 -9.87 20.95
C ALA A 529 -5.38 -10.10 21.60
N VAL A 530 -4.51 -10.83 20.90
CA VAL A 530 -3.14 -11.13 21.31
C VAL A 530 -2.20 -10.25 20.48
N TYR A 531 -1.65 -9.22 21.11
CA TYR A 531 -0.70 -8.31 20.49
C TYR A 531 0.71 -8.88 20.57
N THR A 532 1.46 -8.77 19.48
CA THR A 532 2.88 -9.10 19.41
C THR A 532 3.69 -7.93 18.83
N TRP A 533 5.01 -8.09 18.78
CA TRP A 533 5.90 -7.11 18.14
C TRP A 533 5.52 -6.76 16.69
N THR A 534 4.95 -7.69 15.95
CA THR A 534 4.74 -7.55 14.49
C THR A 534 3.30 -7.66 14.04
N GLU A 535 2.45 -8.35 14.79
CA GLU A 535 1.10 -8.71 14.39
C GLU A 535 0.14 -8.71 15.58
N VAL A 536 -1.17 -8.68 15.29
CA VAL A 536 -2.24 -8.94 16.25
C VAL A 536 -3.06 -10.14 15.78
N LEU A 537 -3.42 -11.02 16.72
CA LEU A 537 -4.28 -12.17 16.48
C LEU A 537 -5.60 -11.97 17.23
N TYR A 538 -6.72 -12.12 16.54
CA TYR A 538 -8.05 -12.10 17.15
C TYR A 538 -8.61 -13.52 17.20
N LEU A 539 -8.87 -14.01 18.43
CA LEU A 539 -9.32 -15.37 18.70
C LEU A 539 -10.70 -15.35 19.35
N HIS A 540 -11.70 -15.89 18.67
CA HIS A 540 -13.01 -16.16 19.22
C HIS A 540 -13.05 -17.56 19.86
N VAL A 541 -13.29 -17.63 21.16
CA VAL A 541 -13.21 -18.84 21.99
C VAL A 541 -14.39 -18.88 22.95
N ALA A 542 -14.68 -20.05 23.53
CA ALA A 542 -15.80 -20.23 24.47
C ALA A 542 -15.77 -19.27 25.66
N ASP A 543 -14.59 -19.05 26.23
CA ASP A 543 -14.39 -18.12 27.36
C ASP A 543 -13.18 -17.22 27.09
N PRO A 544 -13.38 -16.06 26.43
CA PRO A 544 -12.31 -15.12 26.13
C PRO A 544 -11.57 -14.62 27.38
N MET A 545 -12.27 -14.51 28.51
CA MET A 545 -11.67 -14.01 29.75
C MET A 545 -10.71 -15.04 30.36
N ALA A 546 -11.10 -16.33 30.40
CA ALA A 546 -10.22 -17.39 30.85
C ALA A 546 -8.96 -17.50 29.98
N TRP A 547 -9.11 -17.38 28.66
CA TRP A 547 -7.97 -17.38 27.72
C TRP A 547 -7.04 -16.18 27.94
N LYS A 548 -7.59 -14.97 28.13
CA LYS A 548 -6.81 -13.78 28.51
C LYS A 548 -6.00 -14.02 29.79
N MET A 549 -6.66 -14.52 30.84
CA MET A 549 -6.00 -14.78 32.13
C MET A 549 -4.89 -15.84 32.02
N ALA A 550 -5.11 -16.91 31.25
CA ALA A 550 -4.11 -17.94 31.03
C ALA A 550 -2.89 -17.41 30.25
N LEU A 551 -3.10 -16.63 29.19
CA LEU A 551 -2.02 -16.01 28.41
C LEU A 551 -1.20 -15.03 29.26
N LEU A 552 -1.85 -14.20 30.06
CA LEU A 552 -1.17 -13.29 31.00
C LEU A 552 -0.34 -14.07 32.03
N ALA A 553 -0.92 -15.12 32.63
CA ALA A 553 -0.21 -15.94 33.61
C ALA A 553 1.05 -16.62 33.04
N VAL A 554 1.00 -17.14 31.81
CA VAL A 554 2.15 -17.79 31.17
C VAL A 554 3.22 -16.77 30.77
N THR A 555 2.82 -15.62 30.22
CA THR A 555 3.76 -14.57 29.78
C THR A 555 4.51 -13.92 30.95
N ASP A 556 3.90 -13.85 32.14
CA ASP A 556 4.53 -13.29 33.35
C ASP A 556 5.51 -14.26 34.03
N ARG A 557 5.19 -15.56 34.03
CA ARG A 557 6.01 -16.61 34.67
C ARG A 557 7.39 -16.80 34.01
N ASN A 558 7.53 -16.51 32.71
CA ASN A 558 8.74 -16.81 31.93
C ASN A 558 9.71 -15.64 31.71
N SER A 559 9.60 -14.57 32.49
CA SER A 559 10.48 -13.39 32.40
C SER A 559 11.96 -13.65 32.75
N LYS A 560 12.34 -14.80 33.31
CA LYS A 560 13.71 -15.08 33.81
C LYS A 560 14.64 -15.86 32.87
N LEU A 561 14.17 -16.32 31.71
CA LEU A 561 14.93 -17.22 30.79
C LEU A 561 15.32 -16.58 29.44
N LEU A 562 15.28 -15.25 29.35
CA LEU A 562 15.46 -14.42 28.14
C LEU A 562 16.82 -14.52 27.43
N GLY A 563 17.75 -15.36 27.88
CA GLY A 563 19.12 -15.40 27.38
C GLY A 563 19.36 -16.24 26.12
N LEU A 564 18.48 -17.19 25.75
CA LEU A 564 18.90 -18.30 24.87
C LEU A 564 17.95 -18.71 23.74
N THR A 565 16.70 -18.26 23.69
CA THR A 565 15.77 -18.66 22.62
C THR A 565 15.39 -17.46 21.76
N ARG A 566 16.20 -17.17 20.74
CA ARG A 566 15.77 -16.32 19.62
C ARG A 566 14.57 -17.00 18.95
N SER A 567 13.49 -16.23 18.75
CA SER A 567 12.29 -16.67 18.02
C SER A 567 12.72 -17.22 16.66
N ASN A 568 12.28 -18.44 16.33
CA ASN A 568 12.56 -19.06 15.03
C ASN A 568 12.03 -18.15 13.92
N HIS A 569 12.91 -17.80 12.99
CA HIS A 569 12.67 -17.21 11.67
C HIS A 569 11.26 -16.62 11.44
N LYS A 570 11.02 -15.36 11.83
CA LYS A 570 9.91 -14.59 11.26
C LYS A 570 10.27 -14.23 9.83
N ASN A 571 9.68 -14.95 8.88
CA ASN A 571 9.76 -14.58 7.48
C ASN A 571 8.86 -13.37 7.25
N LEU A 572 9.47 -12.19 7.21
CA LEU A 572 8.76 -10.92 6.96
C LEU A 572 8.09 -10.87 5.58
N SER A 573 8.27 -11.86 4.70
CA SER A 573 7.50 -11.94 3.44
C SER A 573 6.04 -12.36 3.64
N THR A 574 5.68 -12.88 4.83
CA THR A 574 4.30 -13.26 5.19
C THR A 574 3.74 -12.28 6.20
N TRP A 575 3.10 -11.21 5.72
CA TRP A 575 2.43 -10.22 6.55
C TRP A 575 1.06 -10.72 7.03
N SER A 576 0.76 -10.48 8.30
CA SER A 576 -0.63 -10.61 8.79
C SER A 576 -1.49 -9.54 8.12
N PRO A 577 -2.76 -9.81 7.78
CA PRO A 577 -3.66 -8.80 7.20
C PRO A 577 -3.87 -7.60 8.12
N PHE A 578 -3.63 -7.76 9.42
CA PHE A 578 -3.76 -6.72 10.44
C PHE A 578 -2.52 -5.84 10.58
N ASN A 579 -1.48 -6.11 9.81
CA ASN A 579 -0.30 -5.27 9.76
C ASN A 579 -0.56 -4.05 8.87
N ILE A 580 0.02 -2.92 9.24
CA ILE A 580 0.14 -1.77 8.36
C ILE A 580 1.49 -1.86 7.68
N VAL A 581 1.48 -1.77 6.35
CA VAL A 581 2.67 -1.82 5.51
C VAL A 581 2.70 -0.55 4.65
N THR A 582 3.88 0.03 4.43
CA THR A 582 4.04 1.17 3.52
C THR A 582 3.91 0.72 2.06
N PHE A 583 3.81 1.67 1.13
CA PHE A 583 3.77 1.35 -0.31
C PHE A 583 5.02 0.55 -0.73
N ASP A 584 6.18 0.89 -0.16
CA ASP A 584 7.46 0.24 -0.41
C ASP A 584 7.65 -1.08 0.36
N GLY A 585 6.62 -1.56 1.07
CA GLY A 585 6.67 -2.85 1.77
C GLY A 585 7.24 -2.80 3.20
N LEU A 586 7.43 -1.63 3.80
CA LEU A 586 7.95 -1.49 5.17
C LEU A 586 6.87 -1.83 6.20
N LEU A 587 7.19 -2.65 7.20
CA LEU A 587 6.28 -2.92 8.32
C LEU A 587 6.21 -1.72 9.27
N VAL A 588 5.01 -1.18 9.49
CA VAL A 588 4.81 -0.11 10.47
C VAL A 588 4.63 -0.73 11.86
N LEU A 589 5.63 -0.53 12.73
CA LEU A 589 5.73 -1.23 14.00
C LEU A 589 4.83 -0.69 15.11
N ASN A 590 4.38 0.56 15.02
CA ASN A 590 3.54 1.22 16.04
C ASN A 590 2.06 1.41 15.62
N HIS A 591 1.65 0.80 14.51
CA HIS A 591 0.28 0.83 13.99
C HIS A 591 -0.18 -0.58 13.62
N ARG A 592 -1.42 -0.93 13.99
CA ARG A 592 -2.10 -2.18 13.61
C ARG A 592 -3.48 -1.82 13.04
N LYS A 593 -3.94 -2.56 12.03
CA LYS A 593 -5.35 -2.53 11.64
C LYS A 593 -6.13 -3.27 12.72
N ILE A 594 -7.13 -2.61 13.28
CA ILE A 594 -8.10 -3.28 14.12
C ILE A 594 -9.11 -3.95 13.18
N ALA A 595 -9.49 -5.19 13.46
CA ALA A 595 -10.57 -5.85 12.72
C ALA A 595 -11.85 -4.99 12.87
N ALA A 596 -12.27 -4.34 11.77
CA ALA A 596 -13.42 -3.44 11.62
C ALA A 596 -13.98 -2.81 12.92
N LEU A 597 -13.61 -1.56 13.20
CA LEU A 597 -14.32 -0.69 14.15
C LEU A 597 -14.92 0.48 13.37
N ASP A 598 -16.19 0.34 13.01
CA ASP A 598 -17.10 1.45 12.69
C ASP A 598 -18.41 1.30 13.50
N ASP A 599 -18.28 0.98 14.79
CA ASP A 599 -19.37 1.19 15.74
C ASP A 599 -18.87 2.20 16.77
N GLY A 600 -19.31 3.45 16.62
CA GLY A 600 -18.99 4.55 17.51
C GLY A 600 -19.23 4.18 18.99
N GLY A 601 -18.24 4.46 19.83
CA GLY A 601 -18.50 4.83 21.23
C GLY A 601 -18.48 3.76 22.32
N ARG A 602 -17.89 2.57 22.14
CA ARG A 602 -17.63 1.65 23.28
C ARG A 602 -16.22 1.06 23.26
N ASN A 603 -15.20 1.91 23.46
CA ASN A 603 -13.81 1.48 23.67
C ASN A 603 -13.28 2.09 24.97
N GLU A 604 -13.72 1.59 26.12
CA GLU A 604 -13.23 2.05 27.43
C GLU A 604 -11.79 1.58 27.74
N ASP A 605 -11.32 0.49 27.11
CA ASP A 605 -10.02 -0.13 27.44
C ASP A 605 -8.83 0.32 26.55
N GLU A 606 -9.08 1.04 25.45
CA GLU A 606 -8.04 1.46 24.51
C GLU A 606 -7.97 2.97 24.26
N ALA A 607 -8.94 3.74 24.76
CA ALA A 607 -8.69 5.16 24.97
C ALA A 607 -7.62 5.26 26.05
N MET A 608 -6.36 5.54 25.64
CA MET A 608 -5.41 6.17 26.55
C MET A 608 -6.20 7.26 27.30
N PRO A 609 -6.20 7.29 28.64
CA PRO A 609 -6.77 8.43 29.33
C PRO A 609 -6.14 9.66 28.69
N SER A 610 -6.99 10.55 28.17
CA SER A 610 -6.58 11.69 27.35
C SER A 610 -5.60 12.62 28.09
N SER A 611 -5.42 12.44 29.40
CA SER A 611 -4.44 13.10 30.25
C SER A 611 -2.99 12.61 30.09
N ASP A 612 -2.73 11.41 29.54
CA ASP A 612 -1.42 10.75 29.62
C ASP A 612 -0.66 10.68 28.28
N VAL A 613 -1.25 11.18 27.18
CA VAL A 613 -0.57 11.24 25.88
C VAL A 613 0.36 12.47 25.86
N PRO A 614 1.69 12.30 25.76
CA PRO A 614 2.59 13.43 25.68
C PRO A 614 2.29 14.21 24.38
N THR A 615 1.82 15.45 24.52
CA THR A 615 1.69 16.37 23.39
C THR A 615 3.05 16.87 22.91
N ASP A 616 4.04 16.91 23.80
CA ASP A 616 5.43 17.21 23.46
C ASP A 616 6.13 16.02 22.79
N ALA A 617 6.56 16.26 21.55
CA ALA A 617 7.28 15.30 20.73
C ALA A 617 8.61 14.84 21.37
N VAL A 618 9.35 15.75 22.00
CA VAL A 618 10.65 15.43 22.60
C VAL A 618 10.46 14.48 23.77
N ALA A 619 9.54 14.79 24.68
CA ALA A 619 9.15 13.89 25.76
C ALA A 619 8.67 12.53 25.25
N ALA A 620 7.85 12.49 24.20
CA ALA A 620 7.36 11.24 23.61
C ALA A 620 8.52 10.36 23.07
N SER A 621 9.47 10.95 22.34
CA SER A 621 10.64 10.22 21.81
C SER A 621 11.57 9.71 22.92
N ALA A 622 11.79 10.51 23.98
CA ALA A 622 12.58 10.10 25.13
C ALA A 622 11.91 8.94 25.88
N GLN A 623 10.59 9.00 26.08
CA GLN A 623 9.82 7.92 26.69
C GLN A 623 9.90 6.63 25.87
N CYS A 624 9.83 6.71 24.54
CA CYS A 624 10.05 5.57 23.65
C CYS A 624 11.42 4.93 23.89
N LEU A 625 12.48 5.73 23.94
CA LEU A 625 13.84 5.25 24.17
C LEU A 625 14.00 4.58 25.54
N HIS A 626 13.51 5.22 26.61
CA HIS A 626 13.57 4.66 27.96
C HIS A 626 12.80 3.34 28.07
N ALA A 627 11.62 3.26 27.48
CA ALA A 627 10.84 2.04 27.44
C ALA A 627 11.51 0.94 26.59
N ALA A 628 12.17 1.30 25.49
CA ALA A 628 12.86 0.36 24.60
C ALA A 628 13.97 -0.42 25.32
N VAL A 629 14.77 0.26 26.17
CA VAL A 629 15.91 -0.34 26.90
C VAL A 629 15.46 -1.52 27.76
N VAL A 630 14.32 -1.37 28.43
CA VAL A 630 13.79 -2.39 29.35
C VAL A 630 12.74 -3.29 28.70
N ALA A 631 12.36 -3.04 27.45
CA ALA A 631 11.25 -3.71 26.77
C ALA A 631 11.38 -5.24 26.80
N ALA A 632 12.59 -5.77 26.65
CA ALA A 632 12.81 -7.22 26.65
C ALA A 632 12.61 -7.88 28.03
N THR A 633 12.62 -7.14 29.14
CA THR A 633 12.75 -7.70 30.50
C THR A 633 11.44 -8.24 31.09
N SER A 634 10.28 -7.68 30.73
CA SER A 634 8.97 -8.12 31.22
C SER A 634 7.89 -7.82 30.20
N ARG A 635 6.75 -8.54 30.25
CA ARG A 635 5.58 -8.20 29.42
C ARG A 635 5.10 -6.77 29.69
N HIS A 636 5.07 -6.34 30.95
CA HIS A 636 4.65 -4.98 31.30
C HIS A 636 5.52 -3.92 30.61
N HIS A 637 6.84 -4.15 30.53
CA HIS A 637 7.75 -3.28 29.79
C HIS A 637 7.54 -3.34 28.27
N ARG A 638 7.21 -4.51 27.70
CA ARG A 638 6.82 -4.62 26.27
C ARG A 638 5.57 -3.81 25.97
N ALA A 639 4.53 -3.93 26.80
CA ALA A 639 3.28 -3.18 26.66
C ALA A 639 3.53 -1.67 26.82
N ALA A 640 4.34 -1.26 27.79
CA ALA A 640 4.72 0.14 27.97
C ALA A 640 5.47 0.69 26.76
N PHE A 641 6.38 -0.09 26.17
CA PHE A 641 7.08 0.31 24.96
C PHE A 641 6.14 0.43 23.76
N GLN A 642 5.24 -0.54 23.54
CA GLN A 642 4.21 -0.46 22.50
C GLN A 642 3.32 0.78 22.65
N ARG A 643 2.86 1.09 23.88
CA ARG A 643 2.08 2.30 24.16
C ARG A 643 2.87 3.58 23.88
N ALA A 644 4.13 3.64 24.29
CA ALA A 644 4.99 4.79 24.03
C ALA A 644 5.17 5.04 22.52
N VAL A 645 5.48 4.00 21.73
CA VAL A 645 5.65 4.17 20.28
C VAL A 645 4.33 4.45 19.57
N HIS A 646 3.19 3.98 20.09
CA HIS A 646 1.87 4.31 19.56
C HIS A 646 1.54 5.79 19.76
N ALA A 647 1.92 6.38 20.90
CA ALA A 647 1.69 7.79 21.20
C ALA A 647 2.38 8.75 20.21
N LEU A 648 3.45 8.31 19.52
CA LEU A 648 4.11 9.08 18.46
C LEU A 648 3.15 9.49 17.32
N ARG A 649 2.07 8.74 17.11
CA ARG A 649 1.04 9.02 16.11
C ARG A 649 0.11 10.18 16.49
N GLN A 650 0.16 10.62 17.74
CA GLN A 650 -0.65 11.72 18.26
C GLN A 650 0.17 12.99 18.48
N VAL A 651 1.48 12.91 18.28
CA VAL A 651 2.38 14.06 18.38
C VAL A 651 2.00 15.10 17.33
N ASP A 652 1.96 16.37 17.74
CA ASP A 652 1.78 17.47 16.80
C ASP A 652 3.13 17.89 16.21
N LEU A 653 3.33 17.57 14.93
CA LEU A 653 4.57 17.91 14.21
C LEU A 653 4.72 19.42 13.96
N ALA A 654 3.65 20.21 14.07
CA ALA A 654 3.73 21.67 13.91
C ALA A 654 4.52 22.34 15.04
N THR A 655 4.67 21.67 16.19
CA THR A 655 5.44 22.18 17.35
C THR A 655 6.94 22.35 17.06
N PHE A 656 7.45 21.74 15.98
CA PHE A 656 8.86 21.80 15.59
C PHE A 656 9.26 23.03 14.76
N THR A 657 8.35 24.00 14.56
CA THR A 657 8.53 25.12 13.62
C THR A 657 9.64 26.13 13.99
N SER A 658 10.18 26.11 15.23
CA SER A 658 11.06 27.19 15.71
C SER A 658 12.44 26.77 16.24
N HIS A 659 12.73 25.49 16.52
CA HIS A 659 13.98 25.09 17.19
C HIS A 659 14.67 23.89 16.50
N SER A 660 15.89 24.06 15.97
CA SER A 660 16.66 22.96 15.35
C SER A 660 17.01 21.84 16.34
N ASP A 661 17.24 22.20 17.59
CA ASP A 661 17.74 21.28 18.61
C ASP A 661 16.65 20.33 19.12
N THR A 662 15.39 20.78 19.18
CA THR A 662 14.26 19.90 19.51
C THR A 662 14.05 18.86 18.42
N LYS A 663 14.13 19.25 17.14
CA LYS A 663 14.10 18.29 16.00
C LYS A 663 15.25 17.29 16.10
N LEU A 664 16.46 17.76 16.38
CA LEU A 664 17.65 16.91 16.50
C LEU A 664 17.49 15.88 17.61
N VAL A 665 17.08 16.30 18.81
CA VAL A 665 16.86 15.42 19.96
C VAL A 665 15.76 14.41 19.66
N PHE A 666 14.64 14.86 19.09
CA PHE A 666 13.53 14.00 18.71
C PHE A 666 13.99 12.89 17.77
N LEU A 667 14.69 13.23 16.69
CA LEU A 667 15.17 12.28 15.69
C LEU A 667 16.22 11.32 16.25
N LEU A 668 17.16 11.80 17.08
CA LEU A 668 18.17 10.94 17.73
C LEU A 668 17.54 9.91 18.67
N ASN A 669 16.57 10.33 19.48
CA ASN A 669 15.87 9.42 20.40
C ASN A 669 14.97 8.44 19.64
N LEU A 670 14.26 8.92 18.61
CA LEU A 670 13.40 8.10 17.75
C LEU A 670 14.20 7.04 16.97
N TYR A 671 15.33 7.44 16.37
CA TYR A 671 16.24 6.55 15.64
C TYR A 671 16.69 5.39 16.54
N GLN A 672 17.13 5.72 17.76
CA GLN A 672 17.58 4.73 18.73
C GLN A 672 16.44 3.80 19.19
N ALA A 673 15.25 4.33 19.45
CA ALA A 673 14.09 3.53 19.82
C ALA A 673 13.68 2.55 18.70
N LEU A 674 13.69 3.01 17.44
CA LEU A 674 13.42 2.15 16.28
C LEU A 674 14.52 1.10 16.08
N LEU A 675 15.78 1.45 16.31
CA LEU A 675 16.91 0.53 16.23
C LEU A 675 16.78 -0.61 17.27
N VAL A 676 16.35 -0.30 18.48
CA VAL A 676 16.06 -1.34 19.49
C VAL A 676 14.87 -2.19 19.05
N HIS A 677 13.77 -1.57 18.61
CA HIS A 677 12.56 -2.32 18.21
C HIS A 677 12.82 -3.26 17.04
N THR A 678 13.55 -2.80 16.02
CA THR A 678 13.96 -3.64 14.89
C THR A 678 14.82 -4.82 15.34
N SER A 679 15.69 -4.64 16.35
CA SER A 679 16.47 -5.75 16.93
C SER A 679 15.63 -6.79 17.69
N LEU A 680 14.44 -6.40 18.17
CA LEU A 680 13.48 -7.30 18.82
C LEU A 680 12.60 -8.04 17.80
N VAL A 681 12.40 -7.45 16.62
CA VAL A 681 11.53 -7.96 15.55
C VAL A 681 12.28 -8.86 14.56
N LEU A 682 13.48 -8.45 14.15
CA LEU A 682 14.22 -9.05 13.04
C LEU A 682 15.09 -10.23 13.52
N PRO A 683 14.93 -11.43 12.93
CA PRO A 683 15.66 -12.64 13.36
C PRO A 683 17.16 -12.58 13.01
N PHE A 684 17.49 -11.89 11.92
CA PHE A 684 18.85 -11.58 11.48
C PHE A 684 18.89 -10.10 11.13
N SER A 685 19.33 -9.27 12.06
CA SER A 685 19.69 -7.89 11.74
C SER A 685 20.97 -7.93 10.92
N THR A 686 20.86 -8.17 9.61
CA THR A 686 21.82 -7.54 8.71
C THR A 686 21.50 -6.05 8.74
N THR A 687 22.53 -5.23 8.73
CA THR A 687 22.39 -3.78 8.83
C THR A 687 21.40 -3.27 7.77
N ASN A 688 21.44 -3.81 6.54
CA ASN A 688 20.54 -3.43 5.44
C ASN A 688 19.06 -3.72 5.74
N ALA A 689 18.74 -4.91 6.27
CA ALA A 689 17.37 -5.28 6.60
C ALA A 689 16.78 -4.37 7.70
N SER A 690 17.57 -4.04 8.72
CA SER A 690 17.12 -3.14 9.79
C SER A 690 16.85 -1.73 9.30
N MET A 691 17.52 -1.28 8.23
CA MET A 691 17.38 0.07 7.73
C MET A 691 16.09 0.31 6.93
N HIS A 692 15.56 -0.71 6.23
CA HIS A 692 14.44 -0.58 5.30
C HIS A 692 13.40 -1.71 5.38
N GLN A 693 13.18 -2.35 6.53
CA GLN A 693 12.06 -3.31 6.68
C GLN A 693 11.02 -2.88 7.69
N CYS A 694 11.31 -1.88 8.51
CA CYS A 694 10.45 -1.43 9.58
C CYS A 694 10.42 0.10 9.63
N ALA A 695 9.26 0.65 9.97
CA ALA A 695 9.05 2.07 10.12
C ALA A 695 8.17 2.38 11.33
N TYR A 696 8.21 3.63 11.78
CA TYR A 696 7.19 4.21 12.65
C TYR A 696 6.34 5.20 11.88
N GLU A 697 5.05 5.23 12.19
CA GLU A 697 4.14 6.31 11.80
C GLU A 697 4.16 7.39 12.89
N VAL A 698 4.34 8.66 12.49
CA VAL A 698 4.50 9.80 13.41
C VAL A 698 3.64 10.95 12.94
N GLY A 699 2.98 11.65 13.86
CA GLY A 699 2.18 12.85 13.56
C GLY A 699 0.67 12.62 13.58
N ASN A 700 -0.09 13.60 14.09
CA ASN A 700 -1.55 13.54 14.20
C ASN A 700 -2.32 13.92 12.91
N SER A 701 -1.81 14.88 12.15
CA SER A 701 -2.46 15.50 10.98
C SER A 701 -1.79 15.07 9.67
N ASN A 702 -0.46 15.16 9.62
CA ASN A 702 0.37 14.73 8.50
C ASN A 702 1.20 13.51 8.91
N GLN A 703 0.57 12.34 8.97
CA GLN A 703 1.24 11.09 9.32
C GLN A 703 2.39 10.77 8.35
N ILE A 704 3.62 10.84 8.84
CA ILE A 704 4.84 10.46 8.11
C ILE A 704 5.33 9.10 8.57
N LYS A 705 5.88 8.32 7.63
CA LYS A 705 6.41 6.97 7.87
C LYS A 705 7.94 7.01 7.84
N LEU A 706 8.57 6.65 8.95
CA LEU A 706 9.99 6.84 9.19
C LEU A 706 10.67 5.49 9.49
N SER A 707 11.45 4.97 8.56
CA SER A 707 12.47 3.95 8.81
C SER A 707 13.78 4.57 9.31
N LEU A 708 14.74 3.73 9.71
CA LEU A 708 16.07 4.21 10.10
C LEU A 708 16.76 4.94 8.95
N ALA A 709 16.55 4.49 7.70
CA ALA A 709 17.15 5.12 6.53
C ALA A 709 16.53 6.49 6.23
N GLU A 710 15.21 6.66 6.35
CA GLU A 710 14.60 7.99 6.22
C GLU A 710 15.09 8.93 7.32
N ILE A 711 15.15 8.46 8.57
CA ILE A 711 15.62 9.31 9.68
C ILE A 711 17.07 9.76 9.43
N GLU A 712 17.97 8.85 9.05
CA GLU A 712 19.38 9.17 8.82
C GLU A 712 19.60 10.00 7.55
N HIS A 713 19.13 9.52 6.39
CA HIS A 713 19.52 10.05 5.09
C HIS A 713 18.60 11.14 4.55
N VAL A 714 17.31 11.13 4.91
CA VAL A 714 16.33 12.12 4.43
C VAL A 714 16.18 13.27 5.42
N LEU A 715 16.12 12.98 6.73
CA LEU A 715 15.83 14.00 7.75
C LEU A 715 17.08 14.59 8.39
N MET A 716 17.89 13.77 9.07
CA MET A 716 19.05 14.26 9.83
C MET A 716 20.18 14.77 8.92
N ARG A 717 20.24 14.26 7.69
CA ARG A 717 21.23 14.63 6.68
C ARG A 717 20.68 15.48 5.55
N ALA A 718 19.48 16.06 5.68
CA ALA A 718 18.86 16.87 4.64
C ALA A 718 19.78 17.99 4.09
N ALA A 719 20.57 18.63 4.96
CA ALA A 719 21.51 19.69 4.60
C ALA A 719 22.93 19.17 4.22
N ALA A 720 23.17 17.86 4.25
CA ALA A 720 24.45 17.24 3.93
C ALA A 720 24.49 16.79 2.45
N PRO A 721 25.69 16.67 1.84
CA PRO A 721 25.80 16.12 0.49
C PRO A 721 25.25 14.69 0.40
N ALA A 722 24.53 14.40 -0.68
CA ALA A 722 24.01 13.05 -0.94
C ALA A 722 25.15 12.03 -1.07
N LEU A 723 24.96 10.86 -0.46
CA LEU A 723 25.88 9.74 -0.62
C LEU A 723 25.44 8.86 -1.78
N LYS A 724 26.42 8.35 -2.53
CA LYS A 724 26.16 7.44 -3.65
C LYS A 724 26.12 5.97 -3.23
N ASP A 725 26.90 5.61 -2.21
CA ASP A 725 27.04 4.22 -1.77
C ASP A 725 27.46 4.18 -0.28
N VAL A 726 26.83 3.27 0.48
CA VAL A 726 27.19 2.92 1.85
C VAL A 726 27.00 1.40 2.04
N PRO A 727 27.90 0.70 2.73
CA PRO A 727 27.92 -0.77 2.73
C PRO A 727 26.81 -1.43 3.57
N TYR A 728 25.98 -0.62 4.23
CA TYR A 728 24.88 -1.08 5.08
C TYR A 728 23.49 -0.76 4.48
N LEU A 729 23.42 -0.26 3.25
CA LEU A 729 22.17 -0.05 2.51
C LEU A 729 22.30 -0.63 1.09
N ASP A 730 21.19 -1.10 0.54
CA ASP A 730 21.14 -1.54 -0.86
C ASP A 730 20.98 -0.34 -1.81
N PHE A 731 20.39 0.75 -1.32
CA PHE A 731 20.31 2.05 -1.98
C PHE A 731 20.25 3.16 -0.92
N VAL A 732 20.75 4.35 -1.24
CA VAL A 732 20.66 5.52 -0.35
C VAL A 732 19.44 6.35 -0.74
N PRO A 733 18.47 6.59 0.18
CA PRO A 733 17.33 7.46 -0.09
C PRO A 733 17.76 8.88 -0.49
N ASP A 734 17.14 9.42 -1.53
CA ASP A 734 17.32 10.81 -1.95
C ASP A 734 16.24 11.70 -1.30
N ALA A 735 16.64 12.68 -0.50
CA ALA A 735 15.73 13.58 0.20
C ALA A 735 14.81 14.36 -0.76
N VAL A 736 15.24 14.63 -2.01
CA VAL A 736 14.44 15.35 -3.01
C VAL A 736 13.27 14.51 -3.54
N ALA A 737 13.34 13.19 -3.41
CA ALA A 737 12.29 12.28 -3.85
C ALA A 737 11.14 12.14 -2.84
N TYR A 738 11.27 12.70 -1.63
CA TYR A 738 10.26 12.59 -0.58
C TYR A 738 9.28 13.77 -0.60
N PRO A 739 8.00 13.56 -0.22
CA PRO A 739 7.01 14.63 -0.15
C PRO A 739 7.43 15.78 0.77
N SER A 740 6.93 16.98 0.50
CA SER A 740 7.20 18.19 1.29
C SER A 740 6.82 18.04 2.77
N SER A 741 5.93 17.11 3.12
CA SER A 741 5.59 16.79 4.51
C SER A 741 6.79 16.32 5.35
N TYR A 742 7.83 15.74 4.74
CA TYR A 742 9.06 15.34 5.46
C TYR A 742 9.92 16.55 5.86
N ALA A 743 9.79 17.68 5.16
CA ALA A 743 10.56 18.89 5.44
C ALA A 743 10.29 19.47 6.84
N VAL A 744 9.13 19.15 7.44
CA VAL A 744 8.80 19.59 8.81
C VAL A 744 9.83 19.10 9.84
N LEU A 745 10.36 17.89 9.66
CA LEU A 745 11.36 17.28 10.54
C LEU A 745 12.79 17.38 10.02
N ALA A 746 12.99 17.74 8.75
CA ALA A 746 14.34 17.85 8.18
C ALA A 746 15.20 18.86 8.95
N LEU A 747 16.47 18.49 9.20
CA LEU A 747 17.42 19.37 9.87
C LEU A 747 17.95 20.42 8.89
N PRO A 748 17.90 21.72 9.25
CA PRO A 748 18.26 22.80 8.33
C PRO A 748 19.79 22.98 8.19
N THR A 749 20.56 22.43 9.13
CA THR A 749 22.01 22.61 9.20
C THR A 749 22.73 21.27 9.17
N ARG A 750 23.91 21.27 8.55
CA ARG A 750 24.78 20.12 8.49
C ARG A 750 25.62 20.01 9.76
N ASP A 751 25.60 18.85 10.40
CA ASP A 751 26.51 18.50 11.50
C ASP A 751 27.26 17.20 11.17
N PHE A 752 28.60 17.31 11.10
CA PHE A 752 29.47 16.20 10.72
C PHE A 752 29.51 15.07 11.77
N ARG A 753 29.08 15.34 13.01
CA ARG A 753 29.09 14.39 14.11
C ARG A 753 27.96 13.35 13.98
N LEU A 754 26.86 13.70 13.33
CA LEU A 754 25.65 12.88 13.27
C LEU A 754 25.91 11.49 12.68
N SER A 755 26.52 11.43 11.50
CA SER A 755 26.77 10.16 10.82
C SER A 755 27.69 9.23 11.64
N CYS A 756 28.67 9.79 12.36
CA CYS A 756 29.49 9.03 13.31
C CYS A 756 28.67 8.54 14.51
N ALA A 757 27.87 9.40 15.13
CA ALA A 757 27.05 9.02 16.28
C ALA A 757 26.03 7.92 15.92
N LEU A 758 25.33 8.04 14.79
CA LEU A 758 24.39 7.03 14.31
C LEU A 758 25.08 5.69 14.02
N HIS A 759 26.28 5.72 13.44
CA HIS A 759 27.12 4.52 13.27
C HIS A 759 27.49 3.88 14.62
N VAL A 760 27.86 4.68 15.62
CA VAL A 760 28.15 4.20 16.98
C VAL A 760 26.93 3.53 17.60
N HIS A 761 25.75 4.16 17.52
CA HIS A 761 24.52 3.58 18.06
C HIS A 761 24.18 2.24 17.40
N ARG A 762 24.37 2.10 16.07
CA ARG A 762 24.19 0.83 15.35
C ARG A 762 25.15 -0.27 15.79
N THR A 763 26.42 0.08 16.01
CA THR A 763 27.50 -0.92 16.18
C THR A 763 27.76 -1.32 17.64
N THR A 764 27.55 -0.41 18.58
CA THR A 764 27.95 -0.61 20.00
C THR A 764 26.81 -1.08 20.89
N LYS A 765 25.55 -0.93 20.46
CA LYS A 765 24.34 -1.08 21.28
C LYS A 765 24.29 -0.19 22.53
N CYS A 766 25.08 0.87 22.52
CA CYS A 766 25.09 1.89 23.56
C CYS A 766 24.09 3.01 23.20
N LEU A 767 23.10 3.20 24.06
CA LEU A 767 22.04 4.19 23.89
C LEU A 767 22.33 5.44 24.72
N VAL A 768 21.90 6.59 24.23
CA VAL A 768 22.01 7.90 24.90
C VAL A 768 20.65 8.56 24.85
N ALA A 769 20.10 8.92 26.01
CA ALA A 769 18.93 9.79 26.09
C ALA A 769 19.38 11.24 25.86
N TYR A 770 19.16 11.72 24.64
CA TYR A 770 19.49 13.09 24.29
C TYR A 770 18.47 14.06 24.91
N THR A 771 18.96 15.19 25.41
CA THR A 771 18.14 16.29 25.95
C THR A 771 18.47 17.58 25.23
N VAL A 772 17.50 18.49 25.13
CA VAL A 772 17.65 19.75 24.37
C VAL A 772 18.83 20.57 24.92
N ASP A 773 18.94 20.68 26.25
CA ASP A 773 19.97 21.51 26.89
C ASP A 773 21.41 20.97 26.72
N SER A 774 21.58 19.70 26.39
CA SER A 774 22.89 19.04 26.36
C SER A 774 23.19 18.29 25.07
N VAL A 775 22.32 18.36 24.07
CA VAL A 775 22.41 17.54 22.84
C VAL A 775 23.77 17.65 22.17
N HIS A 776 24.34 18.85 22.05
CA HIS A 776 25.62 19.05 21.40
C HIS A 776 26.80 18.54 22.23
N TYR A 777 26.73 18.63 23.56
CA TYR A 777 27.75 18.05 24.44
C TYR A 777 27.69 16.53 24.37
N GLN A 778 26.49 15.95 24.51
CA GLN A 778 26.24 14.51 24.42
C GLN A 778 26.69 13.95 23.07
N LEU A 779 26.38 14.64 21.98
CA LEU A 779 26.78 14.26 20.62
C LEU A 779 28.31 14.32 20.45
N SER A 780 28.95 15.38 20.92
CA SER A 780 30.42 15.48 20.92
C SER A 780 31.04 14.36 21.74
N GLU A 781 30.48 14.02 22.88
CA GLU A 781 31.00 13.00 23.78
C GLU A 781 30.93 11.60 23.17
N VAL A 782 29.80 11.23 22.55
CA VAL A 782 29.65 9.97 21.80
C VAL A 782 30.72 9.84 20.71
N VAL A 783 30.91 10.91 19.93
CA VAL A 783 31.90 10.90 18.84
C VAL A 783 33.33 10.95 19.36
N ARG A 784 33.61 11.70 20.44
CA ARG A 784 34.92 11.78 21.09
C ARG A 784 35.38 10.41 21.59
N GLN A 785 34.49 9.67 22.25
CA GLN A 785 34.80 8.31 22.70
C GLN A 785 35.07 7.36 21.54
N PHE A 786 34.26 7.42 20.49
CA PHE A 786 34.45 6.61 19.29
C PHE A 786 35.78 6.93 18.60
N LEU A 787 36.05 8.19 18.29
CA LEU A 787 37.28 8.61 17.62
C LEU A 787 38.52 8.36 18.49
N GLY A 788 38.45 8.61 19.79
CA GLY A 788 39.56 8.35 20.70
C GLY A 788 39.98 6.87 20.78
N GLN A 789 39.05 5.93 20.50
CA GLN A 789 39.35 4.50 20.45
C GLN A 789 39.88 4.02 19.09
N HIS A 790 39.55 4.72 18.00
CA HIS A 790 39.81 4.25 16.64
C HIS A 790 40.88 5.06 15.88
N VAL A 791 41.09 6.33 16.25
CA VAL A 791 42.10 7.18 15.60
C VAL A 791 43.47 6.85 16.15
N GLN A 792 44.39 6.51 15.25
CA GLN A 792 45.77 6.17 15.60
C GLN A 792 46.74 6.96 14.73
N VAL A 793 47.78 7.51 15.35
CA VAL A 793 48.88 8.18 14.66
C VAL A 793 50.15 7.38 14.87
N THR A 794 50.69 6.80 13.80
CA THR A 794 51.92 6.00 13.81
C THR A 794 52.91 6.57 12.80
N GLY A 795 53.98 7.21 13.28
CA GLY A 795 54.92 7.92 12.41
C GLY A 795 54.20 9.01 11.62
N ARG A 796 54.25 8.93 10.28
CA ARG A 796 53.55 9.84 9.36
C ARG A 796 52.20 9.30 8.85
N ASN A 797 51.67 8.24 9.45
CA ASN A 797 50.41 7.64 9.02
C ASN A 797 49.32 7.92 10.05
N VAL A 798 48.20 8.49 9.61
CA VAL A 798 46.99 8.68 10.42
C VAL A 798 45.96 7.64 10.00
N THR A 799 45.52 6.80 10.93
CA THR A 799 44.44 5.83 10.71
C THR A 799 43.15 6.37 11.29
N LEU A 800 42.10 6.46 10.48
CA LEU A 800 40.74 6.84 10.84
C LEU A 800 39.79 5.64 10.74
N PRO A 801 38.67 5.58 11.47
CA PRO A 801 37.69 4.52 11.33
C PRO A 801 37.04 4.53 9.93
N VAL A 802 36.59 3.37 9.44
CA VAL A 802 36.03 3.22 8.08
C VAL A 802 34.75 4.05 7.92
N ALA A 803 33.98 4.27 8.99
CA ALA A 803 32.83 5.17 8.98
C ALA A 803 33.19 6.59 8.49
N CYS A 804 34.37 7.12 8.83
CA CYS A 804 34.84 8.42 8.32
C CYS A 804 35.05 8.43 6.79
N GLN A 805 35.29 7.28 6.18
CA GLN A 805 35.39 7.13 4.73
C GLN A 805 34.02 7.21 4.07
N TRP A 806 33.03 6.48 4.59
CA TRP A 806 31.66 6.47 4.07
C TRP A 806 31.02 7.85 4.14
N PHE A 807 31.29 8.57 5.23
CA PHE A 807 30.73 9.89 5.51
C PHE A 807 31.69 11.04 5.19
N LYS A 808 32.74 10.80 4.39
CA LYS A 808 33.74 11.81 4.04
C LYS A 808 33.13 13.15 3.57
N PRO A 809 32.06 13.17 2.73
CA PRO A 809 31.42 14.43 2.33
C PRO A 809 30.90 15.27 3.50
N ASP A 810 30.51 14.65 4.62
CA ASP A 810 29.96 15.30 5.82
C ASP A 810 31.05 16.04 6.60
N PHE A 811 32.33 15.71 6.39
CA PHE A 811 33.48 16.43 6.95
C PHE A 811 33.97 17.57 6.03
N GLY A 812 33.69 17.54 4.73
CA GLY A 812 34.18 18.55 3.79
C GLY A 812 35.68 18.36 3.51
N ASP A 813 36.38 19.42 3.12
CA ASP A 813 37.76 19.29 2.59
C ASP A 813 38.84 19.01 3.66
N HIS A 814 38.50 19.13 4.94
CA HIS A 814 39.48 19.10 6.03
C HIS A 814 39.05 18.20 7.20
N ILE A 815 38.91 16.90 6.94
CA ILE A 815 38.49 15.91 7.95
C ILE A 815 39.35 15.94 9.22
N LEU A 816 40.67 16.00 9.09
CA LEU A 816 41.59 16.02 10.24
C LEU A 816 41.36 17.24 11.13
N ARG A 817 41.24 18.44 10.54
CA ARG A 817 40.97 19.67 11.31
C ARG A 817 39.65 19.61 12.07
N LYS A 818 38.60 19.02 11.47
CA LYS A 818 37.29 18.89 12.11
C LYS A 818 37.30 17.93 13.30
N ILE A 819 38.04 16.82 13.20
CA ILE A 819 38.06 15.82 14.28
C ILE A 819 38.99 16.20 15.42
N MET A 820 39.96 17.11 15.23
CA MET A 820 40.94 17.48 16.28
C MET A 820 40.28 17.96 17.57
N GLY A 821 39.18 18.71 17.49
CA GLY A 821 38.42 19.13 18.68
C GLY A 821 37.77 17.99 19.47
N LEU A 822 37.81 16.75 18.95
CA LEU A 822 37.22 15.54 19.53
C LEU A 822 38.28 14.47 19.87
N LEU A 823 39.57 14.81 19.82
CA LEU A 823 40.68 13.90 20.14
C LEU A 823 41.36 14.30 21.46
N SER A 824 42.14 13.40 22.04
CA SER A 824 42.96 13.72 23.23
C SER A 824 44.09 14.70 22.86
N CYS A 825 44.52 15.53 23.81
CA CYS A 825 45.57 16.54 23.60
C CYS A 825 46.84 15.95 22.95
N ASP A 826 47.25 14.75 23.38
CA ASP A 826 48.43 14.06 22.82
C ASP A 826 48.23 13.68 21.35
N THR A 827 47.02 13.23 20.99
CA THR A 827 46.70 12.86 19.61
C THR A 827 46.56 14.11 18.75
N VAL A 828 45.96 15.18 19.29
CA VAL A 828 45.86 16.49 18.63
C VAL A 828 47.23 17.03 18.30
N ALA A 829 48.18 17.01 19.24
CA ALA A 829 49.55 17.49 18.99
C ALA A 829 50.22 16.72 17.84
N LYS A 830 50.06 15.39 17.80
CA LYS A 830 50.59 14.54 16.71
C LYS A 830 49.92 14.83 15.36
N VAL A 831 48.60 15.02 15.35
CA VAL A 831 47.87 15.34 14.12
C VAL A 831 48.20 16.76 13.64
N GLN A 832 48.32 17.73 14.55
CA GLN A 832 48.69 19.12 14.25
C GLN A 832 50.07 19.19 13.60
N ASP A 833 51.06 18.48 14.16
CA ASP A 833 52.41 18.41 13.59
C ASP A 833 52.41 17.87 12.14
N LEU A 834 51.59 16.85 11.85
CA LEU A 834 51.44 16.32 10.49
C LEU A 834 50.70 17.27 9.54
N VAL A 835 49.72 18.02 10.04
CA VAL A 835 48.97 19.02 9.26
C VAL A 835 49.85 20.22 8.92
N ASP A 836 50.73 20.64 9.84
CA ASP A 836 51.67 21.75 9.64
C ASP A 836 52.87 21.35 8.78
N HIS A 837 53.23 20.07 8.76
CA HIS A 837 54.32 19.51 7.94
C HIS A 837 53.81 18.46 6.93
N PRO A 838 53.06 18.88 5.89
CA PRO A 838 52.27 17.98 5.04
C PRO A 838 53.08 17.05 4.12
N ASN A 839 54.40 17.20 4.05
CA ASN A 839 55.24 16.43 3.15
C ASN A 839 55.34 14.95 3.59
N GLY A 840 54.63 14.06 2.88
CA GLY A 840 54.79 12.61 3.01
C GLY A 840 54.01 11.96 4.16
N PHE A 841 52.89 12.56 4.61
CA PHE A 841 51.93 11.88 5.50
C PHE A 841 50.77 11.27 4.70
N SER A 842 50.20 10.18 5.19
CA SER A 842 49.04 9.50 4.58
C SER A 842 47.91 9.28 5.58
N VAL A 843 46.68 9.35 5.07
CA VAL A 843 45.46 9.03 5.84
C VAL A 843 44.92 7.70 5.34
N HIS A 844 44.78 6.75 6.24
CA HIS A 844 44.22 5.42 5.98
C HIS A 844 42.90 5.23 6.74
N PHE A 845 41.99 4.43 6.18
CA PHE A 845 40.72 4.10 6.82
C PHE A 845 40.72 2.62 7.20
N ARG A 846 40.58 2.33 8.50
CA ARG A 846 40.60 0.97 9.03
C ARG A 846 39.86 0.90 10.37
N ASP A 847 39.07 -0.15 10.54
CA ASP A 847 38.46 -0.44 11.83
C ASP A 847 39.44 -1.26 12.67
N THR A 848 39.63 -0.86 13.92
CA THR A 848 40.33 -1.65 14.93
C THR A 848 39.41 -2.77 15.41
N SER A 849 39.96 -3.96 15.70
CA SER A 849 39.20 -5.20 15.92
C SER A 849 38.00 -5.00 16.86
N PRO A 850 36.81 -5.54 16.52
CA PRO A 850 35.59 -5.24 17.25
C PRO A 850 35.71 -5.71 18.71
N ARG A 851 35.54 -4.78 19.67
CA ARG A 851 35.16 -5.16 21.03
C ARG A 851 33.91 -6.03 20.95
N ARG A 852 33.85 -7.06 21.79
CA ARG A 852 32.71 -7.98 21.87
C ARG A 852 31.44 -7.15 22.08
N VAL A 853 30.57 -7.07 21.07
CA VAL A 853 29.33 -6.29 21.13
C VAL A 853 28.47 -6.86 22.26
N PRO A 854 27.97 -6.03 23.19
CA PRO A 854 27.10 -6.49 24.28
C PRO A 854 25.90 -7.29 23.76
N SER A 855 25.46 -8.26 24.56
CA SER A 855 24.24 -9.02 24.26
C SER A 855 22.97 -8.18 24.43
N HIS A 856 23.01 -7.17 25.30
CA HIS A 856 21.89 -6.33 25.71
C HIS A 856 22.14 -4.85 25.38
N TRP A 857 21.06 -4.09 25.21
CA TRP A 857 21.11 -2.64 25.07
C TRP A 857 21.28 -1.99 26.45
N THR A 858 22.13 -0.97 26.54
CA THR A 858 22.34 -0.20 27.77
C THR A 858 22.18 1.27 27.48
N ILE A 859 21.54 2.01 28.40
CA ILE A 859 21.49 3.46 28.35
C ILE A 859 22.63 4.04 29.19
N SER A 860 23.45 4.90 28.60
CA SER A 860 24.52 5.60 29.32
C SER A 860 23.92 6.79 30.06
N SER A 861 24.16 6.91 31.36
CA SER A 861 23.84 8.13 32.09
C SER A 861 24.86 9.22 31.74
N PRO A 862 24.47 10.51 31.69
CA PRO A 862 25.41 11.61 31.52
C PRO A 862 26.57 11.56 32.53
N SER A 863 26.29 11.14 33.77
CA SER A 863 27.27 11.00 34.86
C SER A 863 28.27 9.84 34.68
N SER A 864 27.98 8.84 33.86
CA SER A 864 28.92 7.75 33.57
C SER A 864 29.99 8.12 32.52
N LEU A 865 29.78 9.25 31.83
CA LEU A 865 30.73 9.81 30.86
C LEU A 865 31.79 10.71 31.53
N ASP A 866 31.57 11.10 32.79
CA ASP A 866 32.44 12.03 33.55
C ASP A 866 33.65 11.36 34.22
N HIS A 867 33.78 10.02 34.21
CA HIS A 867 34.82 9.33 35.00
C HIS A 867 36.20 9.15 34.33
N HIS A 868 36.51 9.91 33.28
CA HIS A 868 37.86 9.99 32.73
C HIS A 868 38.34 11.44 32.57
N GLN A 869 38.30 12.23 33.65
CA GLN A 869 39.27 13.33 33.81
C GLN A 869 40.58 12.77 34.39
N PRO A 870 41.74 13.02 33.77
CA PRO A 870 43.02 12.72 34.40
C PRO A 870 43.19 13.66 35.60
N SER A 871 43.45 13.07 36.76
CA SER A 871 43.79 13.76 38.00
C SER A 871 44.95 14.73 37.77
N THR A 872 44.65 16.03 37.69
CA THR A 872 45.66 17.08 37.75
C THR A 872 46.15 17.21 39.19
N LEU A 873 47.46 17.00 39.37
CA LEU A 873 48.18 17.20 40.61
C LEU A 873 47.90 18.59 41.19
N SER A 874 47.43 18.61 42.44
CA SER A 874 47.56 19.78 43.31
C SER A 874 49.04 19.93 43.68
N SER A 875 49.70 20.95 43.12
CA SER A 875 51.01 21.41 43.58
C SER A 875 50.82 22.38 44.73
N ALA A 876 51.49 22.07 45.84
CA ALA A 876 51.64 22.93 47.00
C ALA A 876 52.37 24.25 46.70
N THR A 877 52.16 25.23 47.59
CA THR A 877 52.89 26.51 47.82
C THR A 877 52.74 27.56 46.71
N ALA A 878 52.42 28.83 46.97
CA ALA A 878 52.49 29.68 48.15
C ALA A 878 51.31 30.65 48.21
#